data_AF-A2G2L0-F1
#
_entry.id   AF-A2G2L0-F1
#
_cell.length_a   1.000
_cell.length_b   1.000
_cell.length_c   1.000
_cell.angle_alpha   90.00
_cell.angle_beta   90.00
_cell.angle_gamma   90.00
#
_symmetry.space_group_name_H-M   'P 1'
#
loop_
_entity.id
_entity.type
_entity.pdbx_description
1 polymer ?
#
loop_
_entity_poly.entity_id
_entity_poly.type
_entity_poly.pdbx_seq_one_letter_code
_entity_poly.pdbx_strand_id
1 'polypeptide(L)'
;MDIYQILPSFAPQYVKENKDALDWGTNNVIAFASGCSVHFAYFDGVKFDRICSAEMSESPVTAISMRPNCTEVAIADLNQKIFIFDYATRKITATFKSPRIAAFCQYIQCHDEYLLALDKNRRLFCLSFITKDNNVEQKTTNIEWELVLPREYQRFSIDQQTKKYIIFGGNTNVFSIYKIDKPNIKPTSFYDTVSINDANDEIINFVEWSLHINGIAFVVTNTQIYMFHLESQSVVPIASHRHVTSPYSYICQLNDNSRVLIAFHKSGSIDILHSDNDYDYYVSHERQSREGKNSIVSALSSPLNGSLIVLYVQDVGLEIFDADKFRTTVVFPIYPSDITTFDSDGEMYALGTSAGFIIFGSIRESNDFKRYKVSQNKINFVALDITKSRIYYHSEESIGIIDIARHQVLPLPSRGFLPTRCISNHNGAFVVQRGPSSIGVFINGKESTVLFKTDICDVIVDNESSDGTSGTFVTLLKTGEIYFHEYSPTKGVERTSGLRPHGVNSIPTAFAVSDIGYVTAFDNGTLLFFRKEAKTCTNIQTNFVSIRNLMFVGESLFGIGDNSTFFELRNEKVVTFAIRVLDYKFVNGKLILAKCPDGVVRFYRSLDLAPLSSVTKMLKMPSEPDIIERFTSFPGKPSPENKRALTCVGRDVWNILAKSDILRLQSLCCFGNCRIELICHKILASLECDLPEFGMQKLASYLFVGEYDEAADYILKTNTSKNFLIASLAAAVLTLFGDVKLSDKSAARIKACATSMLDSQRFIEAAVLLRAGGFDELAFNLLLESRQIELAKKFCRSMLSGVEKSEAIFKLGVSYYVAGELESATLCFASSGEFHPCLFTMICMGANVDAYYIMQYLDENKMLSEMQQKFYSLMQDVPKLDDLRKSILDKFVPPK
;
A
#
# COMPACT_ATOMS: atom_id res chain seq x y z
N MET A 1 -12.01 -25.44 -22.64
CA MET A 1 -11.42 -24.38 -21.81
C MET A 1 -11.84 -24.55 -20.34
N ASP A 2 -10.87 -24.62 -19.43
CA ASP A 2 -11.07 -24.67 -17.99
C ASP A 2 -11.12 -23.24 -17.44
N ILE A 3 -12.33 -22.70 -17.25
CA ILE A 3 -12.53 -21.32 -16.77
C ILE A 3 -11.91 -21.10 -15.40
N TYR A 4 -11.62 -22.19 -14.65
CA TYR A 4 -10.97 -22.14 -13.37
C TYR A 4 -9.46 -21.85 -13.46
N GLN A 5 -8.85 -21.63 -14.63
CA GLN A 5 -7.41 -21.33 -14.74
C GLN A 5 -7.09 -19.89 -15.19
N ILE A 6 -8.12 -19.07 -15.38
CA ILE A 6 -7.99 -17.69 -15.84
C ILE A 6 -7.57 -16.79 -14.66
N LEU A 7 -6.67 -15.85 -14.91
CA LEU A 7 -6.27 -14.78 -14.00
C LEU A 7 -6.91 -13.47 -14.46
N PRO A 8 -8.14 -13.16 -14.00
CA PRO A 8 -8.82 -11.95 -14.41
C PRO A 8 -8.20 -10.75 -13.68
N SER A 9 -7.29 -10.03 -14.32
CA SER A 9 -6.92 -8.74 -13.79
C SER A 9 -6.53 -7.73 -14.85
N PHE A 10 -7.33 -6.67 -14.87
CA PHE A 10 -7.10 -5.47 -15.64
C PHE A 10 -7.08 -4.33 -14.63
N ALA A 11 -5.89 -3.78 -14.37
CA ALA A 11 -5.74 -2.71 -13.39
C ALA A 11 -6.44 -1.44 -13.90
N PRO A 12 -7.50 -0.96 -13.22
CA PRO A 12 -8.14 0.29 -13.62
C PRO A 12 -7.19 1.47 -13.45
N GLN A 13 -7.58 2.63 -13.99
CA GLN A 13 -6.76 3.82 -13.87
C GLN A 13 -6.59 4.23 -12.39
N TYR A 14 -5.38 4.64 -12.04
CA TYR A 14 -5.14 5.36 -10.80
C TYR A 14 -6.00 6.63 -10.75
N VAL A 15 -6.58 6.91 -9.58
CA VAL A 15 -7.26 8.17 -9.27
C VAL A 15 -6.64 8.80 -8.03
N LYS A 16 -6.78 10.11 -7.87
CA LYS A 16 -6.10 10.88 -6.79
C LYS A 16 -6.46 10.38 -5.39
N GLU A 17 -7.64 9.80 -5.25
CA GLU A 17 -8.15 9.22 -4.01
C GLU A 17 -7.33 8.00 -3.58
N ASN A 18 -6.63 7.31 -4.48
CA ASN A 18 -5.75 6.18 -4.14
C ASN A 18 -4.40 6.62 -3.52
N LYS A 19 -4.12 7.91 -3.36
CA LYS A 19 -2.83 8.44 -2.88
C LYS A 19 -2.29 7.69 -1.66
N ASP A 20 -3.13 7.47 -0.66
CA ASP A 20 -2.76 6.89 0.63
C ASP A 20 -3.15 5.39 0.72
N ALA A 21 -3.34 4.73 -0.43
CA ALA A 21 -3.73 3.32 -0.54
C ALA A 21 -2.54 2.44 -0.96
N LEU A 22 -1.51 2.43 -0.12
CA LEU A 22 -0.32 1.56 -0.22
C LEU A 22 0.05 1.11 1.20
N ASP A 23 0.31 -0.18 1.40
CA ASP A 23 0.87 -0.70 2.65
C ASP A 23 1.78 -1.91 2.41
N TRP A 24 2.75 -2.13 3.30
CA TRP A 24 3.72 -3.23 3.26
C TRP A 24 3.70 -4.03 4.57
N GLY A 25 3.11 -5.21 4.52
CA GLY A 25 3.01 -6.13 5.65
C GLY A 25 4.34 -6.78 6.04
N THR A 26 4.44 -7.19 7.31
CA THR A 26 5.62 -7.87 7.87
C THR A 26 5.92 -9.23 7.23
N ASN A 27 4.96 -9.81 6.52
CA ASN A 27 5.12 -11.03 5.74
C ASN A 27 5.63 -10.80 4.30
N ASN A 28 6.17 -9.61 4.00
CA ASN A 28 6.61 -9.16 2.68
C ASN A 28 5.52 -9.13 1.59
N VAL A 29 4.25 -9.08 1.98
CA VAL A 29 3.15 -8.78 1.06
C VAL A 29 2.93 -7.28 1.01
N ILE A 30 2.80 -6.75 -0.20
CA ILE A 30 2.52 -5.35 -0.48
C ILE A 30 1.10 -5.27 -1.05
N ALA A 31 0.27 -4.43 -0.44
CA ALA A 31 -1.08 -4.13 -0.88
C ALA A 31 -1.14 -2.69 -1.42
N PHE A 32 -1.71 -2.49 -2.60
CA PHE A 32 -1.82 -1.16 -3.20
C PHE A 32 -3.05 -1.02 -4.09
N ALA A 33 -3.61 0.18 -4.21
CA ALA A 33 -4.81 0.41 -4.99
C ALA A 33 -4.57 1.12 -6.33
N SER A 34 -5.37 0.72 -7.32
CA SER A 34 -5.64 1.52 -8.52
C SER A 34 -7.15 1.55 -8.74
N GLY A 35 -7.74 2.73 -8.92
CA GLY A 35 -9.18 2.89 -9.04
C GLY A 35 -9.93 2.26 -7.87
N CYS A 36 -10.83 1.33 -8.16
CA CYS A 36 -11.61 0.55 -7.18
C CYS A 36 -11.01 -0.82 -6.83
N SER A 37 -9.83 -1.16 -7.38
CA SER A 37 -9.18 -2.45 -7.19
C SER A 37 -7.99 -2.36 -6.22
N VAL A 38 -7.83 -3.38 -5.38
CA VAL A 38 -6.63 -3.59 -4.55
C VAL A 38 -5.82 -4.73 -5.13
N HIS A 39 -4.52 -4.50 -5.34
CA HIS A 39 -3.56 -5.46 -5.87
C HIS A 39 -2.62 -5.91 -4.75
N PHE A 40 -2.30 -7.20 -4.75
CA PHE A 40 -1.38 -7.81 -3.78
C PHE A 40 -0.19 -8.43 -4.50
N ALA A 41 1.01 -8.09 -4.05
CA ALA A 41 2.26 -8.62 -4.55
C ALA A 41 3.13 -9.11 -3.38
N TYR A 42 3.81 -10.24 -3.55
CA TYR A 42 4.79 -10.75 -2.60
C TYR A 42 6.19 -10.41 -3.11
N PHE A 43 7.04 -9.88 -2.22
CA PHE A 43 8.44 -9.62 -2.54
C PHE A 43 9.37 -10.62 -1.85
N ASP A 44 10.12 -11.40 -2.62
CA ASP A 44 11.01 -12.45 -2.08
C ASP A 44 12.43 -11.97 -1.74
N GLY A 45 12.73 -10.69 -1.99
CA GLY A 45 14.06 -10.08 -1.89
C GLY A 45 14.72 -9.80 -3.24
N VAL A 46 14.26 -10.44 -4.32
CA VAL A 46 14.84 -10.29 -5.68
C VAL A 46 13.79 -9.89 -6.70
N LYS A 47 12.56 -10.40 -6.57
CA LYS A 47 11.49 -10.17 -7.52
C LYS A 47 10.14 -10.08 -6.83
N PHE A 48 9.16 -9.59 -7.59
CA PHE A 48 7.76 -9.65 -7.22
C PHE A 48 7.08 -10.87 -7.81
N ASP A 49 6.33 -11.57 -6.98
CA ASP A 49 5.31 -12.52 -7.41
C ASP A 49 3.93 -11.92 -7.17
N ARG A 50 3.09 -11.91 -8.20
CA ARG A 50 1.70 -11.47 -8.08
C ARG A 50 0.90 -12.47 -7.25
N ILE A 51 0.08 -11.99 -6.32
CA ILE A 51 -0.77 -12.86 -5.48
C ILE A 51 -2.21 -12.83 -5.97
N CYS A 52 -2.86 -11.67 -5.92
CA CYS A 52 -4.23 -11.51 -6.36
C CYS A 52 -4.57 -10.04 -6.62
N SER A 53 -5.75 -9.81 -7.13
CA SER A 53 -6.37 -8.49 -7.18
C SER A 53 -7.82 -8.65 -6.77
N ALA A 54 -8.31 -7.73 -5.95
CA ALA A 54 -9.61 -7.84 -5.34
C ALA A 54 -10.38 -6.53 -5.51
N GLU A 55 -11.65 -6.65 -5.84
CA GLU A 55 -12.57 -5.54 -6.06
C GLU A 55 -13.66 -5.62 -5.00
N MET A 56 -13.71 -4.63 -4.11
CA MET A 56 -14.66 -4.63 -2.99
C MET A 56 -15.95 -3.88 -3.33
N SER A 57 -15.85 -2.83 -4.15
CA SER A 57 -16.97 -2.01 -4.60
C SER A 57 -16.67 -1.36 -5.96
N GLU A 58 -17.68 -0.72 -6.56
CA GLU A 58 -17.51 0.11 -7.77
C GLU A 58 -16.81 1.45 -7.46
N SER A 59 -16.50 1.73 -6.19
CA SER A 59 -15.95 3.02 -5.75
C SER A 59 -14.45 2.97 -5.56
N PRO A 60 -13.74 4.07 -5.91
CA PRO A 60 -12.32 4.17 -5.65
C PRO A 60 -11.95 3.88 -4.20
N VAL A 61 -10.85 3.15 -4.04
CA VAL A 61 -10.23 2.85 -2.75
C VAL A 61 -9.48 4.08 -2.26
N THR A 62 -9.70 4.48 -1.01
CA THR A 62 -9.14 5.71 -0.44
C THR A 62 -7.94 5.45 0.47
N ALA A 63 -7.94 4.32 1.19
CA ALA A 63 -6.87 3.98 2.11
C ALA A 63 -6.78 2.46 2.33
N ILE A 64 -5.57 1.99 2.63
CA ILE A 64 -5.25 0.59 2.91
C ILE A 64 -4.41 0.54 4.18
N SER A 65 -4.68 -0.43 5.05
CA SER A 65 -3.77 -0.76 6.14
C SER A 65 -3.76 -2.27 6.41
N MET A 66 -2.59 -2.88 6.38
CA MET A 66 -2.34 -4.27 6.69
C MET A 66 -2.20 -4.46 8.19
N ARG A 67 -2.83 -5.51 8.73
CA ARG A 67 -2.63 -5.86 10.13
C ARG A 67 -1.26 -6.54 10.29
N PRO A 68 -0.44 -6.13 11.28
CA PRO A 68 0.85 -6.77 11.54
C PRO A 68 0.70 -8.27 11.79
N ASN A 69 1.60 -9.08 11.21
CA ASN A 69 1.69 -10.53 11.42
C ASN A 69 0.40 -11.31 11.09
N CYS A 70 -0.50 -10.74 10.29
CA CYS A 70 -1.77 -11.35 9.91
C CYS A 70 -1.97 -11.27 8.39
N THR A 71 -2.90 -12.09 7.86
CA THR A 71 -3.30 -12.06 6.44
C THR A 71 -4.45 -11.11 6.15
N GLU A 72 -4.86 -10.30 7.14
CA GLU A 72 -5.96 -9.36 7.01
C GLU A 72 -5.48 -7.95 6.65
N VAL A 73 -6.19 -7.34 5.70
CA VAL A 73 -6.02 -5.95 5.29
C VAL A 73 -7.34 -5.20 5.44
N ALA A 74 -7.28 -4.01 6.00
CA ALA A 74 -8.36 -3.04 6.02
C ALA A 74 -8.33 -2.21 4.73
N ILE A 75 -9.48 -2.07 4.08
CA ILE A 75 -9.63 -1.34 2.81
C ILE A 75 -10.80 -0.37 2.97
N ALA A 76 -10.56 0.92 2.79
CA ALA A 76 -11.60 1.95 2.79
C ALA A 76 -11.93 2.42 1.36
N ASP A 77 -13.20 2.76 1.10
CA ASP A 77 -13.65 3.30 -0.18
C ASP A 77 -14.34 4.67 -0.08
N LEU A 78 -14.54 5.31 -1.23
CA LEU A 78 -15.28 6.58 -1.33
C LEU A 78 -16.75 6.49 -0.94
N ASN A 79 -17.31 5.28 -0.88
CA ASN A 79 -18.69 5.01 -0.47
C ASN A 79 -18.84 4.77 1.04
N GLN A 80 -17.84 5.17 1.83
CA GLN A 80 -17.87 5.16 3.30
C GLN A 80 -17.92 3.74 3.88
N LYS A 81 -17.47 2.76 3.10
CA LYS A 81 -17.32 1.38 3.55
C LYS A 81 -15.88 1.11 3.90
N ILE A 82 -15.70 0.35 4.96
CA ILE A 82 -14.44 -0.27 5.34
C ILE A 82 -14.64 -1.78 5.26
N PHE A 83 -13.79 -2.46 4.52
CA PHE A 83 -13.76 -3.90 4.38
C PHE A 83 -12.55 -4.45 5.11
N ILE A 84 -12.72 -5.54 5.85
CA ILE A 84 -11.59 -6.37 6.26
C ILE A 84 -11.55 -7.54 5.29
N PHE A 85 -10.46 -7.61 4.54
CA PHE A 85 -10.22 -8.63 3.54
C PHE A 85 -9.03 -9.49 3.97
N ASP A 86 -9.24 -10.80 4.07
CA ASP A 86 -8.15 -11.74 4.26
C ASP A 86 -7.61 -12.11 2.88
N TYR A 87 -6.37 -11.74 2.54
CA TYR A 87 -5.81 -12.03 1.23
C TYR A 87 -5.35 -13.48 1.07
N ALA A 88 -5.21 -14.24 2.16
CA ALA A 88 -4.90 -15.66 2.10
C ALA A 88 -6.13 -16.49 1.77
N THR A 89 -7.25 -16.28 2.48
CA THR A 89 -8.54 -16.94 2.19
C THR A 89 -9.34 -16.25 1.08
N ARG A 90 -8.99 -14.99 0.78
CA ARG A 90 -9.59 -14.13 -0.24
C ARG A 90 -11.06 -13.85 0.00
N LYS A 91 -11.43 -13.77 1.28
CA LYS A 91 -12.79 -13.46 1.71
C LYS A 91 -12.81 -12.12 2.44
N ILE A 92 -13.92 -11.42 2.27
CA ILE A 92 -14.27 -10.30 3.13
C ILE A 92 -14.72 -10.90 4.47
N THR A 93 -13.90 -10.73 5.51
CA THR A 93 -14.19 -11.25 6.86
C THR A 93 -15.07 -10.29 7.65
N ALA A 94 -15.03 -8.99 7.33
CA ALA A 94 -15.91 -7.99 7.93
C ALA A 94 -16.23 -6.85 6.97
N THR A 95 -17.37 -6.19 7.18
CA THR A 95 -17.70 -4.93 6.50
C THR A 95 -18.31 -3.97 7.51
N PHE A 96 -17.85 -2.74 7.45
CA PHE A 96 -18.37 -1.62 8.22
C PHE A 96 -18.85 -0.54 7.27
N LYS A 97 -20.02 0.02 7.55
CA LYS A 97 -20.54 1.20 6.86
C LYS A 97 -20.86 2.24 7.91
N SER A 98 -20.29 3.44 7.77
CA SER A 98 -20.51 4.51 8.74
C SER A 98 -22.01 4.86 8.85
N PRO A 99 -22.61 4.84 10.06
CA PRO A 99 -24.04 5.07 10.25
C PRO A 99 -24.46 6.55 10.18
N ARG A 100 -23.51 7.50 10.17
CA ARG A 100 -23.78 8.95 10.24
C ARG A 100 -23.08 9.72 9.08
N ILE A 101 -23.84 10.00 8.02
CA ILE A 101 -23.75 11.01 6.92
C ILE A 101 -22.38 11.38 6.27
N ALA A 102 -22.37 11.23 4.92
CA ALA A 102 -21.72 11.93 3.79
C ALA A 102 -20.19 12.00 3.58
N ALA A 103 -19.32 11.61 4.51
CA ALA A 103 -17.86 11.68 4.29
C ALA A 103 -17.21 10.30 4.20
N PHE A 104 -16.33 10.12 3.21
CA PHE A 104 -15.50 8.93 3.09
C PHE A 104 -14.33 8.95 4.07
N CYS A 105 -13.78 7.76 4.35
CA CYS A 105 -12.58 7.62 5.17
C CYS A 105 -11.36 8.02 4.35
N GLN A 106 -10.60 9.00 4.84
CA GLN A 106 -9.42 9.52 4.15
C GLN A 106 -8.16 8.73 4.49
N TYR A 107 -8.06 8.25 5.73
CA TYR A 107 -6.88 7.56 6.21
C TYR A 107 -7.27 6.50 7.25
N ILE A 108 -6.61 5.35 7.19
CA ILE A 108 -6.80 4.26 8.15
C ILE A 108 -5.43 3.74 8.58
N GLN A 109 -5.31 3.30 9.83
CA GLN A 109 -4.09 2.66 10.34
C GLN A 109 -4.47 1.60 11.37
N CYS A 110 -3.95 0.39 11.21
CA CYS A 110 -4.05 -0.65 12.21
C CYS A 110 -3.22 -0.30 13.46
N HIS A 111 -3.81 -0.51 14.63
CA HIS A 111 -3.16 -0.39 15.93
C HIS A 111 -3.45 -1.66 16.73
N ASP A 112 -2.49 -2.59 16.69
CA ASP A 112 -2.64 -3.95 17.20
C ASP A 112 -3.88 -4.63 16.58
N GLU A 113 -4.85 -5.08 17.37
CA GLU A 113 -6.10 -5.71 16.89
C GLU A 113 -7.19 -4.70 16.45
N TYR A 114 -6.93 -3.40 16.61
CA TYR A 114 -7.90 -2.34 16.34
C TYR A 114 -7.58 -1.60 15.04
N LEU A 115 -8.58 -0.99 14.45
CA LEU A 115 -8.42 -0.12 13.28
C LEU A 115 -8.86 1.29 13.64
N LEU A 116 -7.94 2.24 13.52
CA LEU A 116 -8.25 3.66 13.62
C LEU A 116 -8.58 4.17 12.22
N ALA A 117 -9.71 4.86 12.08
CA ALA A 117 -10.17 5.42 10.82
C ALA A 117 -10.49 6.91 10.98
N LEU A 118 -9.87 7.72 10.12
CA LEU A 118 -10.07 9.16 10.02
C LEU A 118 -10.97 9.47 8.81
N ASP A 119 -12.09 10.12 9.07
CA ASP A 119 -12.97 10.58 8.01
C ASP A 119 -12.77 12.07 7.69
N LYS A 120 -13.27 12.46 6.51
CA LYS A 120 -13.22 13.85 6.05
C LYS A 120 -14.05 14.81 6.93
N ASN A 121 -14.98 14.32 7.75
CA ASN A 121 -15.83 15.15 8.59
C ASN A 121 -15.24 15.41 9.99
N ARG A 122 -13.90 15.37 10.13
CA ARG A 122 -13.18 15.59 11.39
C ARG A 122 -13.46 14.52 12.43
N ARG A 123 -13.76 13.29 12.04
CA ARG A 123 -14.00 12.21 13.01
C ARG A 123 -12.92 11.17 12.93
N LEU A 124 -12.44 10.80 14.10
CA LEU A 124 -11.62 9.63 14.32
C LEU A 124 -12.45 8.61 15.08
N PHE A 125 -12.52 7.38 14.59
CA PHE A 125 -13.18 6.29 15.31
C PHE A 125 -12.32 5.05 15.32
N CYS A 126 -12.46 4.27 16.38
CA CYS A 126 -11.78 3.00 16.57
C CYS A 126 -12.76 1.86 16.35
N LEU A 127 -12.37 0.94 15.48
CA LEU A 127 -13.13 -0.26 15.17
C LEU A 127 -12.43 -1.50 15.76
N SER A 128 -13.23 -2.39 16.32
CA SER A 128 -12.83 -3.76 16.62
C SER A 128 -13.59 -4.74 15.73
N PHE A 129 -12.93 -5.84 15.38
CA PHE A 129 -13.50 -6.90 14.55
C PHE A 129 -13.51 -8.20 15.33
N ILE A 130 -14.65 -8.52 15.95
CA ILE A 130 -14.80 -9.66 16.84
C ILE A 130 -15.44 -10.82 16.08
N THR A 131 -14.83 -12.00 16.13
CA THR A 131 -15.41 -13.24 15.60
C THR A 131 -16.63 -13.63 16.44
N LYS A 132 -17.80 -13.81 15.82
CA LYS A 132 -18.98 -14.33 16.53
C LYS A 132 -18.87 -15.85 16.72
N ASP A 133 -19.43 -16.33 17.83
CA ASP A 133 -19.49 -17.74 18.24
C ASP A 133 -19.68 -18.71 17.04
N ASN A 134 -18.82 -19.73 17.00
CA ASN A 134 -18.81 -20.91 16.10
C ASN A 134 -18.74 -20.69 14.58
N ASN A 135 -18.79 -19.46 14.06
CA ASN A 135 -18.56 -19.18 12.63
C ASN A 135 -17.31 -18.30 12.46
N VAL A 136 -16.17 -18.96 12.24
CA VAL A 136 -14.84 -18.34 12.08
C VAL A 136 -14.80 -17.39 10.86
N GLU A 137 -15.70 -17.54 9.89
CA GLU A 137 -15.64 -16.84 8.61
C GLU A 137 -16.19 -15.40 8.60
N GLN A 138 -17.01 -14.98 9.59
CA GLN A 138 -17.60 -13.63 9.62
C GLN A 138 -17.41 -12.94 10.98
N LYS A 139 -16.75 -11.80 10.96
CA LYS A 139 -16.51 -10.94 12.13
C LYS A 139 -17.58 -9.84 12.20
N THR A 140 -18.05 -9.56 13.40
CA THR A 140 -18.84 -8.35 13.66
C THR A 140 -17.93 -7.16 13.89
N THR A 141 -18.33 -6.01 13.33
CA THR A 141 -17.63 -4.76 13.57
C THR A 141 -18.31 -3.99 14.69
N ASN A 142 -17.55 -3.57 15.69
CA ASN A 142 -18.00 -2.68 16.75
C ASN A 142 -17.21 -1.37 16.71
N ILE A 143 -17.89 -0.26 17.00
CA ILE A 143 -17.23 1.03 17.25
C ILE A 143 -16.90 1.09 18.74
N GLU A 144 -15.62 1.06 19.09
CA GLU A 144 -15.17 1.15 20.48
C GLU A 144 -15.32 2.58 21.01
N TRP A 145 -14.96 3.56 20.18
CA TRP A 145 -15.12 4.96 20.49
C TRP A 145 -15.11 5.83 19.24
N GLU A 146 -15.68 7.02 19.36
CA GLU A 146 -15.71 8.08 18.34
C GLU A 146 -15.23 9.40 18.98
N LEU A 147 -14.37 10.12 18.26
CA LEU A 147 -13.77 11.39 18.63
C LEU A 147 -13.99 12.40 17.49
N VAL A 148 -14.58 13.55 17.82
CA VAL A 148 -14.67 14.69 16.91
C VAL A 148 -13.44 15.56 17.13
N LEU A 149 -12.65 15.73 16.08
CA LEU A 149 -11.45 16.55 16.05
C LEU A 149 -11.81 18.02 15.83
N PRO A 150 -11.02 18.96 16.37
CA PRO A 150 -11.30 20.39 16.25
C PRO A 150 -11.23 20.88 14.80
N ARG A 151 -10.44 20.20 13.96
CA ARG A 151 -10.13 20.59 12.58
C ARG A 151 -10.19 19.39 11.63
N GLU A 152 -10.26 19.68 10.34
CA GLU A 152 -10.06 18.68 9.29
C GLU A 152 -8.58 18.36 9.19
N TYR A 153 -8.25 17.09 9.35
CA TYR A 153 -6.91 16.54 9.15
C TYR A 153 -6.98 15.53 8.02
N GLN A 154 -5.89 15.38 7.26
CA GLN A 154 -5.84 14.39 6.18
C GLN A 154 -5.29 13.04 6.63
N ARG A 155 -4.43 13.06 7.65
CA ARG A 155 -3.69 11.87 8.10
C ARG A 155 -3.41 11.95 9.59
N PHE A 156 -3.04 10.81 10.14
CA PHE A 156 -2.45 10.71 11.46
C PHE A 156 -1.30 9.71 11.46
N SER A 157 -0.47 9.76 12.49
CA SER A 157 0.58 8.78 12.75
C SER A 157 0.58 8.43 14.23
N ILE A 158 0.73 7.14 14.54
CA ILE A 158 0.85 6.61 15.89
C ILE A 158 2.34 6.44 16.21
N ASP A 159 2.76 6.84 17.40
CA ASP A 159 4.12 6.64 17.87
C ASP A 159 4.43 5.14 17.92
N GLN A 160 5.36 4.67 17.09
CA GLN A 160 5.70 3.25 17.00
C GLN A 160 6.51 2.73 18.21
N GLN A 161 7.19 3.61 18.95
CA GLN A 161 8.01 3.20 20.10
C GLN A 161 7.17 3.06 21.37
N THR A 162 6.38 4.08 21.71
CA THR A 162 5.57 4.04 22.95
C THR A 162 4.14 3.60 22.74
N LYS A 163 3.61 3.75 21.51
CA LYS A 163 2.19 3.55 21.18
C LYS A 163 1.23 4.44 22.00
N LYS A 164 1.72 5.52 22.61
CA LYS A 164 0.93 6.37 23.53
C LYS A 164 0.44 7.68 22.92
N TYR A 165 0.93 8.06 21.75
CA TYR A 165 0.62 9.35 21.14
C TYR A 165 0.19 9.20 19.69
N ILE A 166 -0.76 10.04 19.29
CA ILE A 166 -1.24 10.16 17.92
C ILE A 166 -1.03 11.62 17.50
N ILE A 167 -0.32 11.83 16.39
CA ILE A 167 -0.16 13.14 15.77
C ILE A 167 -1.09 13.25 14.56
N PHE A 168 -1.84 14.35 14.47
CA PHE A 168 -2.76 14.66 13.37
C PHE A 168 -2.26 15.84 12.58
N GLY A 169 -2.26 15.75 11.26
CA GLY A 169 -1.80 16.82 10.39
C GLY A 169 -2.32 16.71 8.96
N GLY A 170 -1.94 17.70 8.14
CA GLY A 170 -2.29 17.77 6.73
C GLY A 170 -3.20 18.96 6.40
N ASN A 171 -2.92 19.63 5.27
CA ASN A 171 -3.70 20.72 4.67
C ASN A 171 -3.90 21.99 5.51
N THR A 172 -3.23 22.12 6.64
CA THR A 172 -3.26 23.33 7.47
C THR A 172 -1.84 23.65 7.96
N ASN A 173 -1.63 24.83 8.55
CA ASN A 173 -0.37 25.21 9.19
C ASN A 173 -0.27 24.75 10.66
N VAL A 174 -1.17 23.87 11.08
CA VAL A 174 -1.22 23.36 12.45
C VAL A 174 -1.32 21.84 12.50
N PHE A 175 -0.87 21.27 13.61
CA PHE A 175 -1.08 19.87 13.95
C PHE A 175 -1.61 19.75 15.38
N SER A 176 -2.19 18.60 15.71
CA SER A 176 -2.66 18.27 17.07
C SER A 176 -2.03 16.97 17.53
N ILE A 177 -1.86 16.81 18.84
CA ILE A 177 -1.38 15.57 19.44
C ILE A 177 -2.38 15.11 20.50
N TYR A 178 -2.75 13.84 20.42
CA TYR A 178 -3.61 13.18 21.39
C TYR A 178 -2.85 12.06 22.09
N LYS A 179 -3.13 11.87 23.37
CA LYS A 179 -2.63 10.75 24.15
C LYS A 179 -3.64 9.60 24.11
N ILE A 180 -3.16 8.41 23.81
CA ILE A 180 -3.91 7.15 23.79
C ILE A 180 -3.26 6.17 24.77
N ASP A 181 -3.90 5.91 25.91
CA ASP A 181 -3.34 4.98 26.89
C ASP A 181 -3.50 3.52 26.45
N LYS A 182 -4.61 3.20 25.76
CA LYS A 182 -4.89 1.90 25.14
C LYS A 182 -5.69 2.10 23.84
N PRO A 183 -5.54 1.24 22.83
CA PRO A 183 -6.26 1.35 21.56
C PRO A 183 -7.78 1.45 21.71
N ASN A 184 -8.36 0.73 22.67
CA ASN A 184 -9.80 0.66 22.93
C ASN A 184 -10.32 1.78 23.85
N ILE A 185 -9.45 2.67 24.34
CA ILE A 185 -9.84 3.81 25.17
C ILE A 185 -9.76 5.06 24.31
N LYS A 186 -10.81 5.89 24.39
CA LYS A 186 -10.88 7.14 23.65
C LYS A 186 -9.67 8.04 23.96
N PRO A 187 -8.94 8.52 22.93
CA PRO A 187 -7.81 9.41 23.12
C PRO A 187 -8.23 10.74 23.76
N THR A 188 -7.33 11.30 24.56
CA THR A 188 -7.49 12.63 25.17
C THR A 188 -6.54 13.62 24.51
N SER A 189 -6.96 14.88 24.38
CA SER A 189 -6.10 15.90 23.78
C SER A 189 -4.88 16.13 24.67
N PHE A 190 -3.69 16.10 24.08
CA PHE A 190 -2.45 16.46 24.74
C PHE A 190 -2.02 17.87 24.32
N TYR A 191 -2.00 18.11 23.00
CA TYR A 191 -1.90 19.46 22.42
C TYR A 191 -3.03 19.67 21.42
N ASP A 192 -3.97 20.54 21.77
CA ASP A 192 -5.11 20.88 20.91
C ASP A 192 -4.67 21.50 19.59
N THR A 193 -3.63 22.33 19.59
CA THR A 193 -3.09 22.97 18.39
C THR A 193 -1.64 23.37 18.63
N VAL A 194 -0.75 22.97 17.73
CA VAL A 194 0.61 23.49 17.60
C VAL A 194 0.74 24.12 16.21
N SER A 195 1.10 25.40 16.15
CA SER A 195 1.25 26.13 14.89
C SER A 195 2.71 26.21 14.45
N ILE A 196 2.94 26.08 13.15
CA ILE A 196 4.21 26.42 12.53
C ILE A 196 4.14 27.92 12.22
N ASN A 197 4.76 28.73 13.07
CA ASN A 197 4.81 30.18 12.88
C ASN A 197 5.97 30.52 11.93
N ASP A 198 5.75 30.37 10.63
CA ASP A 198 6.71 30.81 9.62
C ASP A 198 6.07 31.87 8.71
N ALA A 199 6.88 32.79 8.18
CA ALA A 199 6.43 34.01 7.50
C ALA A 199 5.68 33.75 6.17
N ASN A 200 5.64 32.50 5.71
CA ASN A 200 5.20 32.10 4.37
C ASN A 200 3.88 31.29 4.32
N ASP A 201 3.06 31.30 5.38
CA ASP A 201 1.81 30.52 5.46
C ASP A 201 2.00 29.05 5.04
N GLU A 202 3.01 28.40 5.64
CA GLU A 202 3.37 27.04 5.26
C GLU A 202 2.25 26.02 5.56
N ILE A 203 1.91 25.21 4.56
CA ILE A 203 0.94 24.13 4.69
C ILE A 203 1.67 22.84 5.02
N ILE A 204 1.23 22.17 6.08
CA ILE A 204 1.70 20.83 6.47
C ILE A 204 1.15 19.82 5.45
N ASN A 205 2.05 19.14 4.75
CA ASN A 205 1.71 18.08 3.81
C ASN A 205 1.73 16.69 4.48
N PHE A 206 2.64 16.49 5.44
CA PHE A 206 2.86 15.19 6.07
C PHE A 206 3.32 15.33 7.53
N VAL A 207 2.87 14.40 8.37
CA VAL A 207 3.30 14.26 9.77
C VAL A 207 3.58 12.79 10.09
N GLU A 208 4.65 12.51 10.81
CA GLU A 208 5.00 11.17 11.24
C GLU A 208 5.90 11.20 12.48
N TRP A 209 5.71 10.24 13.39
CA TRP A 209 6.62 10.06 14.52
C TRP A 209 7.99 9.55 14.05
N SER A 210 9.05 9.95 14.73
CA SER A 210 10.38 9.41 14.49
C SER A 210 10.40 7.91 14.82
N LEU A 211 10.95 7.10 13.92
CA LEU A 211 11.21 5.68 14.19
C LEU A 211 12.37 5.50 15.18
N HIS A 212 13.22 6.51 15.34
CA HIS A 212 14.52 6.39 16.01
C HIS A 212 14.54 7.00 17.41
N ILE A 213 13.88 8.14 17.62
CA ILE A 213 13.96 8.88 18.88
C ILE A 213 12.54 9.10 19.43
N ASN A 214 12.31 8.61 20.65
CA ASN A 214 11.04 8.79 21.36
C ASN A 214 10.73 10.28 21.59
N GLY A 215 9.46 10.67 21.44
CA GLY A 215 9.01 12.04 21.66
C GLY A 215 9.38 13.03 20.55
N ILE A 216 9.94 12.56 19.43
CA ILE A 216 10.22 13.38 18.25
C ILE A 216 9.27 13.03 17.11
N ALA A 217 8.69 14.05 16.48
CA ALA A 217 7.91 13.90 15.25
C ALA A 217 8.47 14.77 14.13
N PHE A 218 8.36 14.30 12.89
CA PHE A 218 8.64 15.07 11.70
C PHE A 218 7.37 15.72 11.18
N VAL A 219 7.48 16.99 10.82
CA VAL A 219 6.42 17.78 10.22
C VAL A 219 6.93 18.35 8.90
N VAL A 220 6.36 17.91 7.79
CA VAL A 220 6.81 18.24 6.44
C VAL A 220 5.87 19.29 5.86
N THR A 221 6.42 20.43 5.47
CA THR A 221 5.68 21.52 4.84
C THR A 221 5.95 21.57 3.33
N ASN A 222 5.65 22.69 2.68
CA ASN A 222 5.98 22.85 1.26
C ASN A 222 7.48 23.07 1.03
N THR A 223 8.18 23.76 1.94
CA THR A 223 9.58 24.17 1.69
C THR A 223 10.59 23.62 2.70
N GLN A 224 10.10 23.16 3.86
CA GLN A 224 10.94 22.71 4.96
C GLN A 224 10.46 21.40 5.57
N ILE A 225 11.37 20.74 6.26
CA ILE A 225 11.07 19.63 7.16
C ILE A 225 11.44 20.11 8.55
N TYR A 226 10.46 20.07 9.44
CA TYR A 226 10.62 20.41 10.85
C TYR A 226 10.67 19.16 11.70
N MET A 227 11.42 19.28 12.79
CA MET A 227 11.40 18.38 13.91
C MET A 227 10.59 19.03 15.03
N PHE A 228 9.60 18.31 15.52
CA PHE A 228 8.83 18.66 16.70
C PHE A 228 9.28 17.82 17.89
N HIS A 229 9.58 18.47 19.01
CA HIS A 229 9.94 17.79 20.26
C HIS A 229 8.80 17.89 21.27
N LEU A 230 8.19 16.74 21.58
CA LEU A 230 6.96 16.57 22.35
C LEU A 230 6.98 17.29 23.69
N GLU A 231 8.02 17.09 24.50
CA GLU A 231 8.04 17.62 25.86
C GLU A 231 8.20 19.14 25.91
N SER A 232 8.99 19.71 24.98
CA SER A 232 9.29 21.15 24.93
C SER A 232 8.27 21.95 24.12
N GLN A 233 7.37 21.28 23.41
CA GLN A 233 6.49 21.87 22.40
C GLN A 233 7.23 22.64 21.28
N SER A 234 8.54 22.46 21.14
CA SER A 234 9.36 23.23 20.20
C SER A 234 9.36 22.61 18.82
N VAL A 235 9.37 23.47 17.80
CA VAL A 235 9.41 23.11 16.38
C VAL A 235 10.67 23.74 15.80
N VAL A 236 11.56 22.91 15.24
CA VAL A 236 12.87 23.34 14.71
C VAL A 236 12.99 22.91 13.26
N PRO A 237 13.34 23.79 12.32
CA PRO A 237 13.62 23.39 10.95
C PRO A 237 14.93 22.59 10.89
N ILE A 238 14.87 21.38 10.33
CA ILE A 238 16.01 20.47 10.25
C ILE A 238 16.50 20.24 8.83
N ALA A 239 15.67 20.53 7.83
CA ALA A 239 16.05 20.54 6.43
C ALA A 239 15.28 21.62 5.69
N SER A 240 15.97 22.36 4.83
CA SER A 240 15.38 23.33 3.91
C SER A 240 15.74 22.96 2.47
N HIS A 241 14.77 23.12 1.58
CA HIS A 241 14.99 22.89 0.16
C HIS A 241 15.82 24.04 -0.44
N ARG A 242 16.96 23.74 -1.08
CA ARG A 242 17.88 24.78 -1.63
C ARG A 242 17.70 25.03 -3.13
N HIS A 243 17.30 24.03 -3.93
CA HIS A 243 17.24 24.12 -5.39
C HIS A 243 16.14 23.20 -5.98
N VAL A 244 15.33 23.72 -6.92
CA VAL A 244 14.27 23.08 -7.76
C VAL A 244 12.79 23.30 -7.32
N THR A 245 11.87 23.27 -8.30
CA THR A 245 10.59 23.99 -8.43
C THR A 245 9.35 23.38 -7.76
N SER A 246 9.47 22.32 -6.94
CA SER A 246 8.30 21.57 -6.43
C SER A 246 8.27 21.38 -4.91
N PRO A 247 7.12 21.59 -4.23
CA PRO A 247 7.01 21.39 -2.79
C PRO A 247 7.27 19.96 -2.34
N TYR A 248 7.75 19.78 -1.11
CA TYR A 248 7.74 18.47 -0.46
C TYR A 248 6.32 17.92 -0.35
N SER A 249 6.22 16.59 -0.37
CA SER A 249 4.97 15.83 -0.25
C SER A 249 4.98 15.03 1.06
N TYR A 250 5.97 14.15 1.21
CA TYR A 250 6.13 13.29 2.38
C TYR A 250 7.58 12.82 2.51
N ILE A 251 7.90 12.17 3.63
CA ILE A 251 9.19 11.55 3.89
C ILE A 251 9.02 10.03 4.08
N CYS A 252 10.13 9.31 3.96
CA CYS A 252 10.26 7.91 4.33
C CYS A 252 11.49 7.74 5.24
N GLN A 253 11.29 7.09 6.38
CA GLN A 253 12.32 6.78 7.36
C GLN A 253 12.83 5.35 7.18
N LEU A 254 14.14 5.15 7.29
CA LEU A 254 14.77 3.83 7.18
C LEU A 254 14.87 3.18 8.57
N ASN A 255 14.35 1.97 8.75
CA ASN A 255 14.31 1.29 10.05
C ASN A 255 15.66 1.11 10.74
N ASP A 256 16.73 1.03 9.95
CA ASP A 256 18.07 0.67 10.40
C ASP A 256 19.10 1.80 10.25
N ASN A 257 18.69 2.98 9.75
CA ASN A 257 19.60 4.10 9.52
C ASN A 257 18.92 5.44 9.83
N SER A 258 19.22 6.01 11.00
CA SER A 258 18.70 7.31 11.43
C SER A 258 19.33 8.50 10.72
N ARG A 259 20.48 8.34 10.06
CA ARG A 259 21.18 9.45 9.40
C ARG A 259 20.63 9.75 8.02
N VAL A 260 19.76 8.89 7.48
CA VAL A 260 19.22 9.03 6.14
C VAL A 260 17.71 9.19 6.21
N LEU A 261 17.23 10.33 5.69
CA LEU A 261 15.83 10.60 5.43
C LEU A 261 15.62 10.70 3.92
N ILE A 262 14.52 10.15 3.42
CA ILE A 262 14.20 10.23 2.00
C ILE A 262 12.96 11.09 1.84
N ALA A 263 13.11 12.22 1.16
CA ALA A 263 12.03 13.17 0.93
C ALA A 263 11.50 13.05 -0.50
N PHE A 264 10.18 13.09 -0.64
CA PHE A 264 9.49 13.00 -1.93
C PHE A 264 8.82 14.33 -2.23
N HIS A 265 8.95 14.79 -3.47
CA HIS A 265 8.33 16.04 -3.93
C HIS A 265 7.03 15.77 -4.68
N LYS A 266 6.16 16.78 -4.75
CA LYS A 266 4.91 16.71 -5.54
C LYS A 266 5.16 16.53 -7.05
N SER A 267 6.37 16.82 -7.53
CA SER A 267 6.84 16.53 -8.91
C SER A 267 7.20 15.06 -9.14
N GLY A 268 7.35 14.27 -8.09
CA GLY A 268 7.88 12.91 -8.15
C GLY A 268 9.41 12.82 -8.10
N SER A 269 10.13 13.91 -7.81
CA SER A 269 11.57 13.83 -7.48
C SER A 269 11.79 13.29 -6.07
N ILE A 270 12.97 12.71 -5.86
CA ILE A 270 13.41 12.11 -4.59
C ILE A 270 14.68 12.80 -4.14
N ASP A 271 14.68 13.33 -2.91
CA ASP A 271 15.85 13.88 -2.23
C ASP A 271 16.32 12.89 -1.16
N ILE A 272 17.63 12.64 -1.11
CA ILE A 272 18.27 11.91 0.00
C ILE A 272 18.91 12.92 0.93
N LEU A 273 18.33 13.02 2.10
CA LEU A 273 18.77 13.88 3.18
C LEU A 273 19.70 13.08 4.09
N HIS A 274 20.93 13.56 4.25
CA HIS A 274 21.91 12.97 5.17
C HIS A 274 22.07 13.86 6.41
N SER A 275 22.29 13.25 7.57
CA SER A 275 22.63 13.95 8.81
C SER A 275 23.96 13.48 9.37
N ASP A 276 24.84 14.43 9.67
CA ASP A 276 26.11 14.13 10.34
C ASP A 276 25.93 13.99 11.86
N ASN A 277 24.88 14.60 12.42
CA ASN A 277 24.61 14.66 13.85
C ASN A 277 23.29 13.98 14.28
N ASP A 278 22.61 13.29 13.36
CA ASP A 278 21.31 12.61 13.53
C ASP A 278 20.07 13.53 13.73
N TYR A 279 20.22 14.86 13.75
CA TYR A 279 19.10 15.81 13.87
C TYR A 279 19.11 16.97 12.86
N ASP A 280 20.25 17.34 12.28
CA ASP A 280 20.34 18.36 11.22
C ASP A 280 20.61 17.67 9.87
N TYR A 281 19.78 17.93 8.87
CA TYR A 281 19.81 17.23 7.60
C TYR A 281 20.14 18.16 6.42
N TYR A 282 20.94 17.67 5.49
CA TYR A 282 21.23 18.34 4.22
C TYR A 282 20.97 17.40 3.05
N VAL A 283 20.58 17.98 1.91
CA VAL A 283 20.41 17.23 0.67
C VAL A 283 21.78 16.74 0.20
N SER A 284 21.97 15.42 0.18
CA SER A 284 23.18 14.77 -0.31
C SER A 284 23.07 14.42 -1.79
N HIS A 285 21.90 13.95 -2.23
CA HIS A 285 21.63 13.52 -3.59
C HIS A 285 20.20 13.89 -3.98
N GLU A 286 20.00 14.28 -5.24
CA GLU A 286 18.69 14.52 -5.84
C GLU A 286 18.53 13.56 -7.04
N ARG A 287 17.40 12.86 -7.09
CA ARG A 287 16.97 12.09 -8.27
C ARG A 287 15.72 12.73 -8.84
N GLN A 288 15.87 13.32 -10.02
CA GLN A 288 14.72 13.69 -10.84
C GLN A 288 14.13 12.44 -11.50
N SER A 289 12.81 12.40 -11.63
CA SER A 289 12.14 11.35 -12.39
C SER A 289 12.64 11.40 -13.84
N ARG A 290 13.33 10.33 -14.27
CA ARG A 290 13.95 10.23 -15.61
C ARG A 290 12.92 10.18 -16.75
N GLU A 291 11.65 9.96 -16.41
CA GLU A 291 10.56 9.82 -17.37
C GLU A 291 9.48 10.86 -17.06
N GLY A 292 9.45 11.92 -17.88
CA GLY A 292 8.42 12.94 -17.79
C GLY A 292 7.02 12.32 -17.81
N LYS A 293 6.24 12.63 -16.76
CA LYS A 293 4.86 12.19 -16.42
C LYS A 293 4.72 11.04 -15.41
N ASN A 294 5.75 10.24 -15.12
CA ASN A 294 5.64 9.18 -14.12
C ASN A 294 5.82 9.76 -12.71
N SER A 295 4.72 10.16 -12.07
CA SER A 295 4.72 10.64 -10.69
C SER A 295 4.73 9.48 -9.69
N ILE A 296 5.71 9.49 -8.79
CA ILE A 296 5.70 8.66 -7.59
C ILE A 296 4.55 9.15 -6.71
N VAL A 297 3.58 8.28 -6.46
CA VAL A 297 2.37 8.62 -5.71
C VAL A 297 2.59 8.42 -4.22
N SER A 298 3.14 7.26 -3.84
CA SER A 298 3.33 6.84 -2.46
C SER A 298 4.60 5.99 -2.35
N ALA A 299 5.19 5.98 -1.16
CA ALA A 299 6.35 5.16 -0.86
C ALA A 299 6.32 4.66 0.59
N LEU A 300 6.87 3.48 0.83
CA LEU A 300 7.01 2.89 2.17
C LEU A 300 8.33 2.14 2.30
N SER A 301 8.97 2.23 3.47
CA SER A 301 10.14 1.43 3.78
C SER A 301 9.76 -0.01 4.11
N SER A 302 10.63 -0.95 3.76
CA SER A 302 10.42 -2.35 4.09
C SER A 302 10.46 -2.55 5.61
N PRO A 303 9.50 -3.30 6.18
CA PRO A 303 9.55 -3.68 7.58
C PRO A 303 10.70 -4.66 7.88
N LEU A 304 11.22 -5.39 6.90
CA LEU A 304 12.27 -6.41 7.11
C LEU A 304 13.66 -5.99 6.63
N ASN A 305 13.76 -5.09 5.65
CA ASN A 305 15.05 -4.64 5.12
C ASN A 305 15.16 -3.12 5.13
N GLY A 306 15.96 -2.57 6.04
CA GLY A 306 16.10 -1.12 6.23
C GLY A 306 16.62 -0.33 5.02
N SER A 307 17.14 -0.98 3.97
CA SER A 307 17.61 -0.31 2.75
C SER A 307 16.56 -0.22 1.64
N LEU A 308 15.48 -1.00 1.71
CA LEU A 308 14.53 -1.15 0.62
C LEU A 308 13.27 -0.33 0.84
N ILE A 309 12.80 0.31 -0.24
CA ILE A 309 11.60 1.13 -0.26
C ILE A 309 10.75 0.68 -1.45
N VAL A 310 9.47 0.46 -1.22
CA VAL A 310 8.52 0.26 -2.31
C VAL A 310 8.00 1.62 -2.74
N LEU A 311 8.01 1.87 -4.05
CA LEU A 311 7.45 3.04 -4.70
C LEU A 311 6.23 2.62 -5.49
N TYR A 312 5.12 3.35 -5.37
CA TYR A 312 4.00 3.24 -6.30
C TYR A 312 4.07 4.34 -7.35
N VAL A 313 4.28 3.94 -8.60
CA VAL A 313 4.42 4.83 -9.76
C VAL A 313 3.17 4.73 -10.63
N GLN A 314 2.45 5.86 -10.76
CA GLN A 314 1.09 5.94 -11.29
C GLN A 314 0.85 5.14 -12.59
N ASP A 315 1.71 5.32 -13.60
CA ASP A 315 1.53 4.75 -14.94
C ASP A 315 2.32 3.45 -15.17
N VAL A 316 2.95 2.90 -14.13
CA VAL A 316 3.81 1.70 -14.20
C VAL A 316 3.29 0.60 -13.26
N GLY A 317 3.16 0.88 -11.97
CA GLY A 317 2.93 -0.12 -10.94
C GLY A 317 3.89 0.06 -9.77
N LEU A 318 4.44 -1.03 -9.22
CA LEU A 318 5.37 -0.96 -8.10
C LEU A 318 6.82 -0.98 -8.56
N GLU A 319 7.69 -0.30 -7.82
CA GLU A 319 9.13 -0.39 -7.94
C GLU A 319 9.77 -0.63 -6.57
N ILE A 320 10.86 -1.40 -6.49
CA ILE A 320 11.73 -1.40 -5.31
C ILE A 320 12.90 -0.48 -5.57
N PHE A 321 13.06 0.50 -4.70
CA PHE A 321 14.20 1.39 -4.62
C PHE A 321 15.13 0.94 -3.50
N ASP A 322 16.40 0.74 -3.83
CA ASP A 322 17.46 0.44 -2.88
C ASP A 322 18.16 1.75 -2.50
N ALA A 323 17.96 2.18 -1.26
CA ALA A 323 18.47 3.44 -0.72
C ALA A 323 20.01 3.45 -0.64
N ASP A 324 20.64 2.29 -0.37
CA ASP A 324 22.10 2.18 -0.28
C ASP A 324 22.74 2.25 -1.68
N LYS A 325 22.11 1.62 -2.67
CA LYS A 325 22.61 1.62 -4.06
C LYS A 325 22.10 2.77 -4.91
N PHE A 326 21.21 3.59 -4.37
CA PHE A 326 20.57 4.72 -5.04
C PHE A 326 19.94 4.39 -6.40
N ARG A 327 19.26 3.25 -6.50
CA ARG A 327 18.65 2.83 -7.77
C ARG A 327 17.41 1.97 -7.57
N THR A 328 16.53 2.02 -8.57
CA THR A 328 15.46 1.03 -8.72
C THR A 328 16.12 -0.33 -9.03
N THR A 329 15.82 -1.36 -8.24
CA THR A 329 16.36 -2.72 -8.41
C THR A 329 15.36 -3.65 -9.07
N VAL A 330 14.07 -3.47 -8.82
CA VAL A 330 12.99 -4.34 -9.29
C VAL A 330 11.80 -3.49 -9.71
N VAL A 331 11.15 -3.86 -10.81
CA VAL A 331 9.91 -3.23 -11.29
C VAL A 331 8.83 -4.32 -11.39
N PHE A 332 7.64 -4.03 -10.89
CA PHE A 332 6.45 -4.85 -11.02
C PHE A 332 5.38 -4.08 -11.81
N PRO A 333 5.39 -4.25 -13.15
CA PRO A 333 4.50 -3.52 -14.01
C PRO A 333 3.08 -4.08 -13.93
N ILE A 334 2.11 -3.21 -13.64
CA ILE A 334 0.67 -3.52 -13.72
C ILE A 334 -0.10 -2.55 -14.64
N TYR A 335 0.53 -1.44 -15.02
CA TYR A 335 0.02 -0.40 -15.93
C TYR A 335 -1.44 0.02 -15.71
N PRO A 336 -1.76 0.64 -14.56
CA PRO A 336 -3.09 1.17 -14.27
C PRO A 336 -3.59 2.04 -15.42
N SER A 337 -4.72 1.67 -16.04
CA SER A 337 -5.17 2.33 -17.27
C SER A 337 -6.69 2.41 -17.35
N ASP A 338 -7.21 3.52 -17.89
CA ASP A 338 -8.61 3.59 -18.31
C ASP A 338 -8.76 2.85 -19.65
N ILE A 339 -9.35 1.66 -19.58
CA ILE A 339 -9.54 0.78 -20.72
C ILE A 339 -10.75 1.25 -21.51
N THR A 340 -10.55 1.48 -22.80
CA THR A 340 -11.52 2.13 -23.68
C THR A 340 -12.15 1.17 -24.69
N THR A 341 -11.45 0.08 -25.00
CA THR A 341 -11.89 -0.99 -25.90
C THR A 341 -11.09 -2.24 -25.56
N PHE A 342 -11.62 -3.43 -25.88
CA PHE A 342 -10.98 -4.69 -25.56
C PHE A 342 -11.37 -5.79 -26.56
N ASP A 343 -10.51 -6.80 -26.65
CA ASP A 343 -10.77 -8.04 -27.38
C ASP A 343 -10.07 -9.22 -26.70
N SER A 344 -10.62 -10.42 -26.84
CA SER A 344 -10.02 -11.66 -26.33
C SER A 344 -10.56 -12.86 -27.09
N ASP A 345 -9.69 -13.84 -27.32
CA ASP A 345 -10.02 -15.15 -27.91
C ASP A 345 -10.16 -16.26 -26.85
N GLY A 346 -9.98 -15.90 -25.58
CA GLY A 346 -9.98 -16.85 -24.47
C GLY A 346 -8.62 -17.41 -24.13
N GLU A 347 -7.53 -17.00 -24.77
CA GLU A 347 -6.17 -17.32 -24.31
C GLU A 347 -5.35 -16.04 -24.13
N MET A 348 -5.50 -15.13 -25.08
CA MET A 348 -4.89 -13.82 -25.08
C MET A 348 -5.96 -12.72 -24.97
N TYR A 349 -5.53 -11.54 -24.57
CA TYR A 349 -6.35 -10.34 -24.56
C TYR A 349 -5.59 -9.17 -25.17
N ALA A 350 -6.33 -8.22 -25.73
CA ALA A 350 -5.85 -6.91 -26.13
C ALA A 350 -6.75 -5.82 -25.56
N LEU A 351 -6.16 -4.79 -24.95
CA LEU A 351 -6.88 -3.65 -24.37
C LEU A 351 -6.35 -2.36 -24.97
N GLY A 352 -7.23 -1.50 -25.45
CA GLY A 352 -6.90 -0.13 -25.82
C GLY A 352 -7.14 0.83 -24.65
N THR A 353 -6.26 1.82 -24.47
CA THR A 353 -6.36 2.78 -23.36
C THR A 353 -6.68 4.20 -23.83
N SER A 354 -7.22 5.02 -22.93
CA SER A 354 -7.43 6.46 -23.19
C SER A 354 -6.14 7.24 -23.40
N ALA A 355 -5.02 6.74 -22.86
CA ALA A 355 -3.69 7.30 -23.05
C ALA A 355 -2.98 6.84 -24.34
N GLY A 356 -3.68 6.14 -25.25
CA GLY A 356 -3.15 5.75 -26.56
C GLY A 356 -2.19 4.55 -26.54
N PHE A 357 -2.28 3.72 -25.51
CA PHE A 357 -1.55 2.47 -25.42
C PHE A 357 -2.43 1.27 -25.76
N ILE A 358 -1.79 0.20 -26.22
CA ILE A 358 -2.39 -1.13 -26.35
C ILE A 358 -1.63 -2.09 -25.45
N ILE A 359 -2.37 -2.77 -24.57
CA ILE A 359 -1.84 -3.80 -23.66
C ILE A 359 -2.27 -5.16 -24.21
N PHE A 360 -1.31 -6.03 -24.48
CA PHE A 360 -1.54 -7.38 -24.99
C PHE A 360 -0.96 -8.40 -24.02
N GLY A 361 -1.70 -9.44 -23.63
CA GLY A 361 -1.17 -10.43 -22.70
C GLY A 361 -1.97 -11.72 -22.64
N SER A 362 -1.45 -12.67 -21.86
CA SER A 362 -2.10 -13.94 -21.58
C SER A 362 -3.11 -13.81 -20.44
N ILE A 363 -4.28 -14.44 -20.59
CA ILE A 363 -5.24 -14.51 -19.47
C ILE A 363 -4.83 -15.55 -18.42
N ARG A 364 -3.82 -16.40 -18.68
CA ARG A 364 -3.38 -17.49 -17.78
C ARG A 364 -2.08 -17.17 -17.04
N GLU A 365 -1.25 -16.32 -17.63
CA GLU A 365 0.05 -15.94 -17.08
C GLU A 365 0.08 -14.43 -16.81
N SER A 366 0.10 -14.05 -15.52
CA SER A 366 0.00 -12.63 -15.13
C SER A 366 1.19 -11.77 -15.54
N ASN A 367 2.33 -12.41 -15.84
CA ASN A 367 3.58 -11.74 -16.15
C ASN A 367 3.88 -11.71 -17.65
N ASP A 368 3.12 -12.46 -18.47
CA ASP A 368 3.29 -12.49 -19.92
C ASP A 368 2.36 -11.48 -20.58
N PHE A 369 2.82 -10.23 -20.62
CA PHE A 369 2.13 -9.18 -21.33
C PHE A 369 3.09 -8.09 -21.83
N LYS A 370 2.64 -7.33 -22.83
CA LYS A 370 3.39 -6.30 -23.56
C LYS A 370 2.54 -5.04 -23.67
N ARG A 371 3.19 -3.87 -23.66
CA ARG A 371 2.55 -2.57 -23.83
C ARG A 371 3.13 -1.84 -25.03
N TYR A 372 2.27 -1.37 -25.93
CA TYR A 372 2.65 -0.65 -27.16
C TYR A 372 2.06 0.76 -27.13
N LYS A 373 2.88 1.79 -27.32
CA LYS A 373 2.40 3.16 -27.55
C LYS A 373 2.11 3.32 -29.04
N VAL A 374 0.85 3.47 -29.41
CA VAL A 374 0.42 3.54 -30.82
C VAL A 374 -0.20 4.88 -31.22
N SER A 375 -0.63 5.68 -30.24
CA SER A 375 -1.21 7.01 -30.48
C SER A 375 -0.98 7.93 -29.29
N GLN A 376 -1.08 9.24 -29.47
CA GLN A 376 -1.16 10.19 -28.36
C GLN A 376 -2.58 10.33 -27.80
N ASN A 377 -3.59 9.92 -28.57
CA ASN A 377 -5.00 10.01 -28.21
C ASN A 377 -5.57 8.64 -27.85
N LYS A 378 -6.82 8.65 -27.40
CA LYS A 378 -7.59 7.48 -27.03
C LYS A 378 -7.63 6.42 -28.15
N ILE A 379 -7.52 5.15 -27.75
CA ILE A 379 -7.77 4.00 -28.63
C ILE A 379 -9.28 3.74 -28.63
N ASN A 380 -9.89 3.72 -29.81
CA ASN A 380 -11.33 3.53 -29.96
C ASN A 380 -11.70 2.10 -30.36
N PHE A 381 -10.74 1.33 -30.90
CA PHE A 381 -10.98 -0.06 -31.26
C PHE A 381 -9.69 -0.90 -31.25
N VAL A 382 -9.82 -2.15 -30.82
CA VAL A 382 -8.81 -3.20 -30.92
C VAL A 382 -9.45 -4.51 -31.38
N ALA A 383 -8.72 -5.29 -32.18
CA ALA A 383 -9.10 -6.65 -32.53
C ALA A 383 -7.88 -7.56 -32.69
N LEU A 384 -7.98 -8.77 -32.15
CA LEU A 384 -6.96 -9.81 -32.25
C LEU A 384 -7.14 -10.59 -33.55
N ASP A 385 -6.03 -10.81 -34.28
CA ASP A 385 -5.91 -11.79 -35.35
C ASP A 385 -4.83 -12.79 -34.94
N ILE A 386 -5.26 -13.87 -34.29
CA ILE A 386 -4.34 -14.86 -33.71
C ILE A 386 -3.66 -15.66 -34.81
N THR A 387 -4.38 -15.94 -35.90
CA THR A 387 -3.86 -16.71 -37.04
C THR A 387 -2.59 -16.10 -37.61
N LYS A 388 -2.48 -14.76 -37.61
CA LYS A 388 -1.31 -14.02 -38.09
C LYS A 388 -0.52 -13.33 -36.99
N SER A 389 -0.87 -13.54 -35.71
CA SER A 389 -0.26 -12.88 -34.55
C SER A 389 -0.23 -11.35 -34.68
N ARG A 390 -1.41 -10.77 -34.95
CA ARG A 390 -1.59 -9.33 -35.19
C ARG A 390 -2.65 -8.73 -34.29
N ILE A 391 -2.53 -7.43 -34.03
CA ILE A 391 -3.58 -6.63 -33.40
C ILE A 391 -3.92 -5.48 -34.32
N TYR A 392 -5.16 -5.44 -34.82
CA TYR A 392 -5.68 -4.28 -35.51
C TYR A 392 -6.09 -3.23 -34.50
N TYR A 393 -5.79 -1.97 -34.78
CA TYR A 393 -6.18 -0.88 -33.90
C TYR A 393 -6.66 0.35 -34.65
N HIS A 394 -7.44 1.15 -33.93
CA HIS A 394 -7.90 2.46 -34.36
C HIS A 394 -7.85 3.43 -33.19
N SER A 395 -7.24 4.58 -33.44
CA SER A 395 -7.26 5.78 -32.59
C SER A 395 -7.92 6.92 -33.33
N GLU A 396 -8.16 8.04 -32.66
CA GLU A 396 -8.77 9.25 -33.27
C GLU A 396 -8.03 9.75 -34.52
N GLU A 397 -6.72 9.50 -34.63
CA GLU A 397 -5.89 10.02 -35.72
C GLU A 397 -5.48 8.95 -36.75
N SER A 398 -5.47 7.67 -36.36
CA SER A 398 -4.84 6.64 -37.18
C SER A 398 -5.43 5.24 -36.99
N ILE A 399 -5.18 4.40 -37.99
CA ILE A 399 -5.41 2.96 -37.97
C ILE A 399 -4.10 2.23 -38.25
N GLY A 400 -3.94 1.04 -37.70
CA GLY A 400 -2.72 0.28 -37.91
C GLY A 400 -2.81 -1.15 -37.41
N ILE A 401 -1.65 -1.81 -37.48
CA ILE A 401 -1.45 -3.19 -37.06
C ILE A 401 -0.26 -3.24 -36.12
N ILE A 402 -0.38 -3.97 -35.02
CA ILE A 402 0.77 -4.42 -34.23
C ILE A 402 1.12 -5.83 -34.68
N ASP A 403 2.35 -6.03 -35.17
CA ASP A 403 2.93 -7.34 -35.40
C ASP A 403 3.51 -7.84 -34.07
N ILE A 404 2.81 -8.79 -33.42
CA ILE A 404 3.13 -9.27 -32.07
C ILE A 404 4.45 -10.04 -32.07
N ALA A 405 4.72 -10.80 -33.14
CA ALA A 405 5.92 -11.60 -33.29
C ALA A 405 7.16 -10.71 -33.49
N ARG A 406 7.03 -9.62 -34.25
CA ARG A 406 8.14 -8.68 -34.51
C ARG A 406 8.23 -7.52 -33.54
N HIS A 407 7.26 -7.34 -32.64
CA HIS A 407 7.16 -6.21 -31.74
C HIS A 407 7.14 -4.85 -32.47
N GLN A 408 6.43 -4.76 -33.60
CA GLN A 408 6.42 -3.56 -34.44
C GLN A 408 5.01 -3.00 -34.60
N VAL A 409 4.91 -1.67 -34.53
CA VAL A 409 3.69 -0.92 -34.83
C VAL A 409 3.76 -0.46 -36.29
N LEU A 410 2.82 -0.92 -37.10
CA LEU A 410 2.75 -0.68 -38.55
C LEU A 410 1.50 0.15 -38.87
N PRO A 411 1.65 1.44 -39.21
CA PRO A 411 0.50 2.25 -39.61
C PRO A 411 -0.06 1.74 -40.94
N LEU A 412 -1.39 1.68 -41.05
CA LEU A 412 -2.05 1.38 -42.30
C LEU A 412 -2.28 2.67 -43.09
N PRO A 413 -2.10 2.64 -44.43
CA PRO A 413 -2.34 3.81 -45.25
C PRO A 413 -3.82 4.23 -45.14
N SER A 414 -4.04 5.46 -44.69
CA SER A 414 -5.39 6.03 -44.58
C SER A 414 -5.76 6.69 -45.91
N ARG A 415 -6.74 6.14 -46.64
CA ARG A 415 -7.29 6.78 -47.84
C ARG A 415 -8.66 7.38 -47.49
N GLY A 416 -8.78 8.71 -47.47
CA GLY A 416 -10.04 9.42 -47.29
C GLY A 416 -10.26 10.05 -45.92
N PHE A 417 -11.52 10.16 -45.49
CA PHE A 417 -11.93 10.76 -44.21
C PHE A 417 -11.39 9.99 -43.00
N LEU A 418 -11.31 10.65 -41.85
CA LEU A 418 -10.91 10.01 -40.60
C LEU A 418 -11.84 8.82 -40.27
N PRO A 419 -11.27 7.71 -39.79
CA PRO A 419 -12.04 6.54 -39.38
C PRO A 419 -12.96 6.90 -38.20
N THR A 420 -14.23 6.50 -38.27
CA THR A 420 -15.24 6.73 -37.22
C THR A 420 -15.53 5.48 -36.40
N ARG A 421 -15.45 4.30 -37.03
CA ARG A 421 -15.68 3.00 -36.40
C ARG A 421 -14.90 1.92 -37.14
N CYS A 422 -14.42 0.91 -36.43
CA CYS A 422 -13.79 -0.26 -37.03
C CYS A 422 -14.52 -1.53 -36.59
N ILE A 423 -14.50 -2.54 -37.45
CA ILE A 423 -15.12 -3.86 -37.25
C ILE A 423 -14.11 -4.91 -37.73
N SER A 424 -13.92 -5.95 -36.94
CA SER A 424 -13.02 -7.06 -37.28
C SER A 424 -13.50 -8.36 -36.67
N ASN A 425 -12.98 -9.48 -37.17
CA ASN A 425 -13.07 -10.80 -36.54
C ASN A 425 -11.67 -11.35 -36.19
N HIS A 426 -11.62 -12.55 -35.60
CA HIS A 426 -10.37 -13.21 -35.16
C HIS A 426 -9.54 -13.83 -36.29
N ASN A 427 -10.08 -13.84 -37.52
CA ASN A 427 -9.42 -14.32 -38.73
C ASN A 427 -8.79 -13.17 -39.55
N GLY A 428 -8.85 -11.93 -39.04
CA GLY A 428 -8.18 -10.77 -39.61
C GLY A 428 -8.95 -10.03 -40.71
N ALA A 429 -10.26 -10.29 -40.87
CA ALA A 429 -11.12 -9.44 -41.70
C ALA A 429 -11.21 -8.06 -41.05
N PHE A 430 -10.86 -6.98 -41.78
CA PHE A 430 -10.81 -5.63 -41.20
C PHE A 430 -11.58 -4.62 -42.05
N VAL A 431 -12.65 -4.09 -41.46
CA VAL A 431 -13.59 -3.14 -42.08
C VAL A 431 -13.59 -1.83 -41.28
N VAL A 432 -13.47 -0.72 -41.97
CA VAL A 432 -13.35 0.62 -41.39
C VAL A 432 -14.45 1.51 -41.93
N GLN A 433 -15.30 2.04 -41.08
CA GLN A 433 -16.24 3.09 -41.46
C GLN A 433 -15.52 4.44 -41.48
N ARG A 434 -15.67 5.19 -42.58
CA ARG A 434 -15.11 6.53 -42.76
C ARG A 434 -16.25 7.53 -42.90
N GLY A 435 -16.56 8.27 -41.84
CA GLY A 435 -17.73 9.17 -41.83
C GLY A 435 -19.06 8.40 -41.81
N PRO A 436 -20.19 9.07 -42.10
CA PRO A 436 -21.51 8.48 -41.89
C PRO A 436 -21.93 7.47 -42.96
N SER A 437 -21.42 7.55 -44.20
CA SER A 437 -21.93 6.79 -45.35
C SER A 437 -20.86 6.10 -46.21
N SER A 438 -19.65 5.92 -45.69
CA SER A 438 -18.55 5.24 -46.41
C SER A 438 -17.92 4.14 -45.57
N ILE A 439 -17.58 3.03 -46.22
CA ILE A 439 -16.85 1.89 -45.64
C ILE A 439 -15.59 1.62 -46.47
N GLY A 440 -14.47 1.36 -45.82
CA GLY A 440 -13.25 0.81 -46.40
C GLY A 440 -13.03 -0.62 -45.91
N VAL A 441 -12.77 -1.54 -46.83
CA VAL A 441 -12.45 -2.95 -46.54
C VAL A 441 -10.99 -3.19 -46.86
N PHE A 442 -10.20 -3.67 -45.89
CA PHE A 442 -8.79 -3.98 -46.09
C PHE A 442 -8.61 -5.40 -46.61
N ILE A 443 -8.13 -5.51 -47.85
CA ILE A 443 -7.86 -6.77 -48.54
C ILE A 443 -6.35 -6.85 -48.79
N ASN A 444 -5.66 -7.79 -48.12
CA ASN A 444 -4.19 -7.90 -48.16
C ASN A 444 -3.48 -6.57 -47.84
N GLY A 445 -4.00 -5.80 -46.87
CA GLY A 445 -3.45 -4.52 -46.44
C GLY A 445 -3.74 -3.35 -47.38
N LYS A 446 -4.49 -3.55 -48.48
CA LYS A 446 -4.96 -2.49 -49.36
C LYS A 446 -6.44 -2.21 -49.12
N GLU A 447 -6.77 -0.93 -48.93
CA GLU A 447 -8.14 -0.49 -48.69
C GLU A 447 -8.96 -0.37 -49.98
N SER A 448 -10.15 -0.97 -50.00
CA SER A 448 -11.17 -0.84 -51.05
C SER A 448 -12.43 -0.19 -50.48
N THR A 449 -12.91 0.91 -51.09
CA THR A 449 -13.99 1.74 -50.54
C THR A 449 -15.36 1.44 -51.15
N VAL A 450 -16.40 1.45 -50.32
CA VAL A 450 -17.82 1.34 -50.68
C VAL A 450 -18.56 2.58 -50.16
N LEU A 451 -19.33 3.22 -51.03
CA LEU A 451 -20.13 4.41 -50.71
C LEU A 451 -21.62 4.09 -50.69
N PHE A 452 -22.31 4.62 -49.69
CA PHE A 452 -23.75 4.47 -49.51
C PHE A 452 -24.46 5.83 -49.70
N LYS A 453 -25.72 5.78 -50.15
CA LYS A 453 -26.54 6.98 -50.36
C LYS A 453 -27.05 7.58 -49.05
N THR A 454 -27.10 6.79 -47.99
CA THR A 454 -27.58 7.20 -46.67
C THR A 454 -26.62 6.71 -45.60
N ASP A 455 -26.76 7.28 -44.40
CA ASP A 455 -25.95 6.91 -43.25
C ASP A 455 -26.05 5.41 -42.93
N ILE A 456 -24.90 4.86 -42.57
CA ILE A 456 -24.72 3.53 -42.01
C ILE A 456 -25.14 3.57 -40.54
N CYS A 457 -25.99 2.63 -40.16
CA CYS A 457 -26.37 2.38 -38.79
C CYS A 457 -25.42 1.38 -38.13
N ASP A 458 -25.20 0.23 -38.78
CA ASP A 458 -24.39 -0.85 -38.20
C ASP A 458 -23.73 -1.70 -39.30
N VAL A 459 -22.64 -2.38 -38.94
CA VAL A 459 -21.87 -3.25 -39.84
C VAL A 459 -21.45 -4.51 -39.09
N ILE A 460 -21.66 -5.68 -39.70
CA ILE A 460 -21.30 -6.98 -39.14
C ILE A 460 -20.48 -7.74 -40.16
N VAL A 461 -19.35 -8.29 -39.73
CA VAL A 461 -18.52 -9.19 -40.53
C VAL A 461 -18.88 -10.62 -40.16
N ASP A 462 -18.91 -11.52 -41.15
CA ASP A 462 -19.07 -12.94 -40.86
C ASP A 462 -17.84 -13.47 -40.11
N ASN A 463 -18.06 -13.98 -38.90
CA ASN A 463 -17.00 -14.44 -38.03
C ASN A 463 -16.40 -15.78 -38.46
N GLU A 464 -17.14 -16.60 -39.22
CA GLU A 464 -16.69 -17.96 -39.56
C GLU A 464 -15.88 -17.98 -40.86
N SER A 465 -16.37 -17.33 -41.91
CA SER A 465 -15.81 -17.48 -43.26
C SER A 465 -14.93 -16.32 -43.75
N SER A 466 -14.90 -15.20 -43.02
CA SER A 466 -14.18 -14.00 -43.47
C SER A 466 -12.76 -13.91 -42.89
N ASP A 467 -11.79 -13.51 -43.70
CA ASP A 467 -10.41 -13.28 -43.27
C ASP A 467 -9.81 -12.01 -43.90
N GLY A 468 -8.53 -11.71 -43.64
CA GLY A 468 -7.87 -10.53 -44.23
C GLY A 468 -7.70 -10.53 -45.76
N THR A 469 -8.20 -11.54 -46.47
CA THR A 469 -8.06 -11.73 -47.92
C THR A 469 -9.41 -11.84 -48.63
N SER A 470 -10.39 -12.54 -48.07
CA SER A 470 -11.72 -12.70 -48.64
C SER A 470 -12.76 -12.96 -47.56
N GLY A 471 -14.02 -12.65 -47.84
CA GLY A 471 -15.09 -12.88 -46.88
C GLY A 471 -16.38 -12.16 -47.22
N THR A 472 -17.28 -12.10 -46.25
CA THR A 472 -18.58 -11.43 -46.37
C THR A 472 -18.85 -10.48 -45.21
N PHE A 473 -19.58 -9.42 -45.47
CA PHE A 473 -20.06 -8.51 -44.44
C PHE A 473 -21.43 -7.94 -44.80
N VAL A 474 -22.16 -7.51 -43.77
CA VAL A 474 -23.52 -6.99 -43.86
C VAL A 474 -23.54 -5.57 -43.33
N THR A 475 -24.21 -4.68 -44.05
CA THR A 475 -24.38 -3.26 -43.68
C THR A 475 -25.85 -2.96 -43.47
N LEU A 476 -26.21 -2.39 -42.31
CA LEU A 476 -27.52 -1.83 -42.03
C LEU A 476 -27.47 -0.31 -42.20
N LEU A 477 -28.39 0.26 -42.97
CA LEU A 477 -28.53 1.70 -43.15
C LEU A 477 -29.61 2.28 -42.24
N LYS A 478 -29.53 3.59 -41.95
CA LYS A 478 -30.56 4.31 -41.18
C LYS A 478 -31.96 4.28 -41.82
N THR A 479 -32.05 3.94 -43.11
CA THR A 479 -33.31 3.71 -43.83
C THR A 479 -33.98 2.38 -43.48
N GLY A 480 -33.29 1.50 -42.72
CA GLY A 480 -33.69 0.12 -42.46
C GLY A 480 -33.30 -0.86 -43.57
N GLU A 481 -32.59 -0.42 -44.61
CA GLU A 481 -32.09 -1.31 -45.66
C GLU A 481 -30.84 -2.07 -45.19
N ILE A 482 -30.81 -3.37 -45.47
CA ILE A 482 -29.71 -4.29 -45.16
C ILE A 482 -29.05 -4.69 -46.49
N TYR A 483 -27.74 -4.49 -46.61
CA TYR A 483 -26.94 -4.88 -47.78
C TYR A 483 -25.92 -5.95 -47.44
N PHE A 484 -25.81 -6.94 -48.32
CA PHE A 484 -24.86 -8.04 -48.23
C PHE A 484 -23.73 -7.81 -49.22
N HIS A 485 -22.50 -7.99 -48.74
CA HIS A 485 -21.30 -7.74 -49.50
C HIS A 485 -20.35 -8.93 -49.43
N GLU A 486 -19.67 -9.21 -50.53
CA GLU A 486 -18.56 -10.14 -50.62
C GLU A 486 -17.30 -9.38 -51.01
N TYR A 487 -16.15 -9.80 -50.48
CA TYR A 487 -14.87 -9.23 -50.86
C TYR A 487 -13.83 -10.30 -51.17
N SER A 488 -12.95 -10.00 -52.13
CA SER A 488 -11.83 -10.86 -52.51
C SER A 488 -10.73 -10.06 -53.22
N PRO A 489 -9.50 -10.60 -53.35
CA PRO A 489 -8.40 -9.87 -53.98
C PRO A 489 -8.63 -9.61 -55.47
N THR A 490 -9.40 -10.47 -56.16
CA THR A 490 -9.66 -10.39 -57.60
C THR A 490 -10.82 -9.46 -57.94
N LYS A 491 -11.87 -9.45 -57.11
CA LYS A 491 -13.11 -8.70 -57.37
C LYS A 491 -13.24 -7.40 -56.57
N GLY A 492 -12.36 -7.15 -55.60
CA GLY A 492 -12.54 -6.03 -54.68
C GLY A 492 -13.72 -6.28 -53.76
N VAL A 493 -14.66 -5.33 -53.66
CA VAL A 493 -15.89 -5.47 -52.86
C VAL A 493 -17.11 -5.44 -53.78
N GLU A 494 -17.89 -6.52 -53.81
CA GLU A 494 -19.11 -6.66 -54.60
C GLU A 494 -20.33 -6.68 -53.68
N ARG A 495 -21.44 -6.06 -54.11
CA ARG A 495 -22.73 -6.16 -53.42
C ARG A 495 -23.52 -7.34 -54.01
N THR A 496 -23.93 -8.28 -53.18
CA THR A 496 -24.61 -9.50 -53.62
C THR A 496 -26.13 -9.41 -53.55
N SER A 497 -26.69 -8.81 -52.49
CA SER A 497 -28.14 -8.68 -52.32
C SER A 497 -28.52 -7.55 -51.36
N GLY A 498 -29.81 -7.20 -51.30
CA GLY A 498 -30.34 -6.23 -50.35
C GLY A 498 -31.74 -6.61 -49.86
N LEU A 499 -32.01 -6.37 -48.58
CA LEU A 499 -33.28 -6.63 -47.92
C LEU A 499 -33.78 -5.35 -47.25
N ARG A 500 -35.08 -5.07 -47.34
CA ARG A 500 -35.72 -4.01 -46.55
C ARG A 500 -36.84 -4.62 -45.71
N PRO A 501 -36.60 -4.95 -44.43
CA PRO A 501 -37.65 -5.43 -43.56
C PRO A 501 -38.79 -4.40 -43.47
N HIS A 502 -40.04 -4.82 -43.68
CA HIS A 502 -41.22 -3.96 -43.54
C HIS A 502 -41.85 -4.20 -42.16
N GLY A 503 -42.39 -3.17 -41.51
CA GLY A 503 -43.22 -3.33 -40.31
C GLY A 503 -42.84 -2.50 -39.09
N VAL A 504 -41.82 -1.64 -39.14
CA VAL A 504 -41.46 -0.72 -38.04
C VAL A 504 -41.11 0.67 -38.59
N ASN A 505 -41.85 1.70 -38.17
CA ASN A 505 -41.60 3.11 -38.52
C ASN A 505 -40.79 3.79 -37.41
N SER A 506 -39.53 3.39 -37.23
CA SER A 506 -38.60 3.96 -36.25
C SER A 506 -37.17 3.85 -36.80
N ILE A 507 -36.23 4.60 -36.22
CA ILE A 507 -34.84 4.61 -36.65
C ILE A 507 -34.15 3.34 -36.11
N PRO A 508 -33.49 2.54 -36.96
CA PRO A 508 -32.71 1.41 -36.48
C PRO A 508 -31.52 1.89 -35.63
N THR A 509 -31.18 1.13 -34.59
CA THR A 509 -30.09 1.48 -33.65
C THR A 509 -28.99 0.43 -33.55
N ALA A 510 -29.32 -0.84 -33.74
CA ALA A 510 -28.35 -1.94 -33.69
C ALA A 510 -28.82 -3.13 -34.53
N PHE A 511 -27.87 -3.98 -34.90
CA PHE A 511 -28.11 -5.15 -35.74
C PHE A 511 -27.42 -6.38 -35.18
N ALA A 512 -27.98 -7.57 -35.44
CA ALA A 512 -27.32 -8.85 -35.18
C ALA A 512 -27.68 -9.88 -36.27
N VAL A 513 -26.74 -10.78 -36.56
CA VAL A 513 -26.88 -11.84 -37.57
C VAL A 513 -26.69 -13.19 -36.89
N SER A 514 -27.49 -14.18 -37.31
CA SER A 514 -27.30 -15.61 -37.01
C SER A 514 -27.50 -16.45 -38.27
N ASP A 515 -27.30 -17.76 -38.17
CA ASP A 515 -27.52 -18.69 -39.28
C ASP A 515 -28.97 -18.67 -39.75
N ILE A 516 -29.90 -18.67 -38.80
CA ILE A 516 -31.34 -18.74 -39.01
C ILE A 516 -31.97 -17.41 -39.46
N GLY A 517 -31.32 -16.27 -39.20
CA GLY A 517 -31.99 -14.97 -39.34
C GLY A 517 -31.16 -13.73 -39.04
N TYR A 518 -31.86 -12.60 -38.99
CA TYR A 518 -31.32 -11.29 -38.63
C TYR A 518 -32.22 -10.62 -37.59
N VAL A 519 -31.65 -9.76 -36.76
CA VAL A 519 -32.41 -8.92 -35.83
C VAL A 519 -32.01 -7.48 -35.99
N THR A 520 -33.00 -6.62 -36.14
CA THR A 520 -32.84 -5.16 -36.12
C THR A 520 -33.49 -4.59 -34.88
N ALA A 521 -32.72 -3.85 -34.08
CA ALA A 521 -33.24 -3.03 -32.99
C ALA A 521 -33.58 -1.63 -33.49
N PHE A 522 -34.60 -1.04 -32.87
CA PHE A 522 -35.12 0.28 -33.17
C PHE A 522 -35.08 1.19 -31.93
N ASP A 523 -35.04 2.51 -32.15
CA ASP A 523 -34.89 3.50 -31.08
C ASP A 523 -36.02 3.46 -30.04
N ASN A 524 -37.20 3.01 -30.46
CA ASN A 524 -38.41 2.83 -29.65
C ASN A 524 -38.42 1.50 -28.86
N GLY A 525 -37.35 0.72 -28.90
CA GLY A 525 -37.24 -0.55 -28.17
C GLY A 525 -37.83 -1.76 -28.89
N THR A 526 -38.30 -1.63 -30.12
CA THR A 526 -38.78 -2.77 -30.93
C THR A 526 -37.59 -3.58 -31.46
N LEU A 527 -37.67 -4.91 -31.37
CA LEU A 527 -36.78 -5.86 -32.03
C LEU A 527 -37.53 -6.57 -33.16
N LEU A 528 -37.01 -6.47 -34.38
CA LEU A 528 -37.57 -7.12 -35.57
C LEU A 528 -36.70 -8.31 -35.98
N PHE A 529 -37.23 -9.51 -35.84
CA PHE A 529 -36.61 -10.76 -36.23
C PHE A 529 -37.02 -11.13 -37.65
N PHE A 530 -36.06 -11.30 -38.55
CA PHE A 530 -36.28 -11.82 -39.89
C PHE A 530 -35.69 -13.23 -39.99
N ARG A 531 -36.51 -14.24 -40.30
CA ARG A 531 -36.05 -15.62 -40.52
C ARG A 531 -35.74 -15.86 -41.99
N LYS A 532 -34.52 -16.32 -42.32
CA LYS A 532 -34.06 -16.50 -43.71
C LYS A 532 -34.88 -17.55 -44.46
N GLU A 533 -35.10 -18.71 -43.84
CA GLU A 533 -35.79 -19.84 -44.47
C GLU A 533 -37.29 -19.58 -44.69
N ALA A 534 -37.97 -19.09 -43.64
CA ALA A 534 -39.40 -18.84 -43.68
C ALA A 534 -39.77 -17.52 -44.39
N LYS A 535 -38.79 -16.61 -44.57
CA LYS A 535 -39.01 -15.24 -45.05
C LYS A 535 -40.09 -14.48 -44.27
N THR A 536 -40.20 -14.78 -42.97
CA THR A 536 -41.17 -14.16 -42.06
C THR A 536 -40.49 -13.17 -41.12
N CYS A 537 -41.27 -12.16 -40.70
CA CYS A 537 -40.88 -11.18 -39.69
C CYS A 537 -41.68 -11.40 -38.41
N THR A 538 -41.02 -11.34 -37.25
CA THR A 538 -41.69 -11.26 -35.94
C THR A 538 -41.15 -10.07 -35.15
N ASN A 539 -42.03 -9.40 -34.42
CA ASN A 539 -41.68 -8.23 -33.62
C ASN A 539 -41.78 -8.55 -32.14
N ILE A 540 -40.79 -8.14 -31.37
CA ILE A 540 -40.79 -8.20 -29.91
C ILE A 540 -40.60 -6.80 -29.38
N GLN A 541 -41.54 -6.32 -28.58
CA GLN A 541 -41.41 -5.03 -27.91
C GLN A 541 -40.66 -5.22 -26.59
N THR A 542 -39.59 -4.45 -26.41
CA THR A 542 -38.87 -4.39 -25.13
C THR A 542 -39.33 -3.17 -24.31
N ASN A 543 -38.93 -3.13 -23.05
CA ASN A 543 -39.14 -1.97 -22.16
C ASN A 543 -38.01 -0.93 -22.29
N PHE A 544 -37.01 -1.17 -23.14
CA PHE A 544 -35.83 -0.32 -23.27
C PHE A 544 -36.02 0.71 -24.38
N VAL A 545 -35.29 1.82 -24.26
CA VAL A 545 -35.18 2.83 -25.32
C VAL A 545 -33.75 2.84 -25.83
N SER A 546 -33.55 2.88 -27.16
CA SER A 546 -32.23 2.95 -27.79
C SER A 546 -31.29 1.78 -27.48
N ILE A 547 -31.69 0.56 -27.87
CA ILE A 547 -30.91 -0.67 -27.72
C ILE A 547 -29.62 -0.61 -28.55
N ARG A 548 -28.51 -1.07 -27.97
CA ARG A 548 -27.16 -1.05 -28.57
C ARG A 548 -26.48 -2.41 -28.46
N ASN A 549 -25.47 -2.63 -29.30
CA ASN A 549 -24.57 -3.80 -29.30
C ASN A 549 -25.33 -5.13 -29.18
N LEU A 550 -26.10 -5.48 -30.22
CA LEU A 550 -26.78 -6.77 -30.27
C LEU A 550 -25.84 -7.89 -30.72
N MET A 551 -25.93 -9.05 -30.09
CA MET A 551 -25.14 -10.23 -30.47
C MET A 551 -25.91 -11.53 -30.22
N PHE A 552 -25.87 -12.43 -31.19
CA PHE A 552 -26.40 -13.78 -31.03
C PHE A 552 -25.37 -14.71 -30.39
N VAL A 553 -25.83 -15.54 -29.46
CA VAL A 553 -25.03 -16.63 -28.86
C VAL A 553 -25.92 -17.85 -28.71
N GLY A 554 -25.72 -18.83 -29.59
CA GLY A 554 -26.67 -19.93 -29.75
C GLY A 554 -28.05 -19.40 -30.14
N GLU A 555 -29.08 -19.78 -29.40
CA GLU A 555 -30.47 -19.34 -29.65
C GLU A 555 -30.85 -18.04 -28.92
N SER A 556 -29.97 -17.53 -28.06
CA SER A 556 -30.22 -16.32 -27.27
C SER A 556 -29.66 -15.07 -27.96
N LEU A 557 -30.35 -13.94 -27.77
CA LEU A 557 -29.91 -12.63 -28.21
C LEU A 557 -29.54 -11.77 -26.99
N PHE A 558 -28.34 -11.22 -26.97
CA PHE A 558 -27.86 -10.31 -25.94
C PHE A 558 -27.83 -8.87 -26.44
N GLY A 559 -27.99 -7.92 -25.52
CA GLY A 559 -27.94 -6.50 -25.84
C GLY A 559 -27.78 -5.60 -24.63
N ILE A 560 -27.56 -4.32 -24.90
CA ILE A 560 -27.51 -3.25 -23.89
C ILE A 560 -28.71 -2.32 -24.11
N GLY A 561 -29.55 -2.18 -23.09
CA GLY A 561 -30.68 -1.25 -23.06
C GLY A 561 -30.28 0.14 -22.54
N ASP A 562 -31.28 0.93 -22.14
CA ASP A 562 -31.04 2.22 -21.48
C ASP A 562 -30.35 2.05 -20.12
N ASN A 563 -29.67 3.10 -19.68
CA ASN A 563 -28.89 3.13 -18.43
C ASN A 563 -27.83 2.01 -18.30
N SER A 564 -27.33 1.49 -19.42
CA SER A 564 -26.34 0.40 -19.47
C SER A 564 -26.87 -0.93 -18.91
N THR A 565 -28.19 -1.15 -18.99
CA THR A 565 -28.82 -2.39 -18.54
C THR A 565 -28.47 -3.52 -19.48
N PHE A 566 -27.78 -4.55 -18.99
CA PHE A 566 -27.50 -5.74 -19.79
C PHE A 566 -28.71 -6.68 -19.79
N PHE A 567 -29.09 -7.21 -20.96
CA PHE A 567 -30.23 -8.11 -21.07
C PHE A 567 -29.97 -9.30 -22.00
N GLU A 568 -30.72 -10.37 -21.74
CA GLU A 568 -30.84 -11.54 -22.61
C GLU A 568 -32.29 -11.67 -23.07
N LEU A 569 -32.50 -11.91 -24.36
CA LEU A 569 -33.77 -12.37 -24.90
C LEU A 569 -33.68 -13.87 -25.19
N ARG A 570 -34.48 -14.65 -24.47
CA ARG A 570 -34.60 -16.11 -24.65
C ARG A 570 -36.07 -16.50 -24.68
N ASN A 571 -36.49 -17.31 -25.65
CA ASN A 571 -37.88 -17.74 -25.82
C ASN A 571 -38.89 -16.56 -25.78
N GLU A 572 -38.57 -15.50 -26.52
CA GLU A 572 -39.37 -14.25 -26.61
C GLU A 572 -39.53 -13.48 -25.29
N LYS A 573 -38.82 -13.85 -24.22
CA LYS A 573 -38.83 -13.15 -22.93
C LYS A 573 -37.54 -12.38 -22.73
N VAL A 574 -37.67 -11.11 -22.34
CA VAL A 574 -36.56 -10.24 -21.97
C VAL A 574 -36.22 -10.47 -20.50
N VAL A 575 -35.00 -10.90 -20.23
CA VAL A 575 -34.43 -11.06 -18.88
C VAL A 575 -33.36 -9.99 -18.69
N THR A 576 -33.52 -9.18 -17.65
CA THR A 576 -32.57 -8.11 -17.31
C THR A 576 -31.62 -8.58 -16.22
N PHE A 577 -30.35 -8.20 -16.33
CA PHE A 577 -29.35 -8.53 -15.32
C PHE A 577 -29.09 -7.34 -14.39
N ALA A 578 -28.71 -7.63 -13.14
CA ALA A 578 -28.37 -6.59 -12.17
C ALA A 578 -27.07 -5.85 -12.50
N ILE A 579 -26.20 -6.47 -13.30
CA ILE A 579 -24.94 -5.86 -13.73
C ILE A 579 -25.20 -4.78 -14.78
N ARG A 580 -24.44 -3.69 -14.68
CA ARG A 580 -24.43 -2.63 -15.70
C ARG A 580 -23.21 -2.81 -16.59
N VAL A 581 -23.40 -2.68 -17.90
CA VAL A 581 -22.38 -2.96 -18.91
C VAL A 581 -22.38 -1.85 -19.96
N LEU A 582 -21.21 -1.24 -20.19
CA LEU A 582 -21.00 -0.23 -21.21
C LEU A 582 -20.68 -0.84 -22.58
N ASP A 583 -19.95 -1.96 -22.57
CA ASP A 583 -19.61 -2.73 -23.77
C ASP A 583 -19.31 -4.18 -23.39
N TYR A 584 -19.52 -5.13 -24.30
CA TYR A 584 -19.24 -6.54 -24.06
C TYR A 584 -18.80 -7.28 -25.33
N LYS A 585 -18.04 -8.35 -25.12
CA LYS A 585 -17.76 -9.37 -26.13
C LYS A 585 -17.91 -10.76 -25.53
N PHE A 586 -18.51 -11.66 -26.30
CA PHE A 586 -18.45 -13.07 -26.00
C PHE A 586 -17.09 -13.62 -26.40
N VAL A 587 -16.37 -14.16 -25.43
CA VAL A 587 -15.05 -14.76 -25.64
C VAL A 587 -15.21 -16.20 -26.12
N ASN A 588 -16.17 -16.90 -25.52
CA ASN A 588 -16.64 -18.21 -25.95
C ASN A 588 -18.01 -18.48 -25.30
N GLY A 589 -18.58 -19.68 -25.52
CA GLY A 589 -19.87 -20.06 -24.94
C GLY A 589 -19.95 -20.04 -23.40
N LYS A 590 -18.83 -19.90 -22.68
CA LYS A 590 -18.76 -19.87 -21.21
C LYS A 590 -18.42 -18.50 -20.62
N LEU A 591 -17.90 -17.57 -21.42
CA LEU A 591 -17.27 -16.33 -20.90
C LEU A 591 -17.69 -15.10 -21.69
N ILE A 592 -17.96 -14.04 -20.94
CA ILE A 592 -18.24 -12.70 -21.44
C ILE A 592 -17.16 -11.77 -20.87
N LEU A 593 -16.53 -11.00 -21.73
CA LEU A 593 -15.66 -9.89 -21.32
C LEU A 593 -16.49 -8.62 -21.42
N ALA A 594 -16.60 -7.86 -20.33
CA ALA A 594 -17.46 -6.68 -20.27
C ALA A 594 -16.74 -5.50 -19.61
N LYS A 595 -16.94 -4.30 -20.15
CA LYS A 595 -16.57 -3.04 -19.49
C LYS A 595 -17.74 -2.53 -18.67
N CYS A 596 -17.49 -2.24 -17.41
CA CYS A 596 -18.50 -1.73 -16.48
C CYS A 596 -18.40 -0.19 -16.33
N PRO A 597 -19.43 0.47 -15.77
CA PRO A 597 -19.44 1.92 -15.54
C PRO A 597 -18.32 2.47 -14.66
N ASP A 598 -17.73 1.63 -13.80
CA ASP A 598 -16.58 1.97 -12.96
C ASP A 598 -15.23 1.94 -13.71
N GLY A 599 -15.25 1.72 -15.03
CA GLY A 599 -14.08 1.74 -15.88
C GLY A 599 -13.30 0.43 -15.92
N VAL A 600 -13.69 -0.56 -15.10
CA VAL A 600 -13.03 -1.87 -15.03
C VAL A 600 -13.57 -2.78 -16.11
N VAL A 601 -12.67 -3.54 -16.74
CA VAL A 601 -13.02 -4.66 -17.62
C VAL A 601 -13.04 -5.94 -16.80
N ARG A 602 -14.06 -6.80 -16.97
CA ARG A 602 -14.26 -8.01 -16.18
C ARG A 602 -14.64 -9.19 -17.05
N PHE A 603 -14.16 -10.36 -16.66
CA PHE A 603 -14.73 -11.62 -17.14
C PHE A 603 -15.94 -12.00 -16.29
N TYR A 604 -17.02 -12.38 -16.96
CA TYR A 604 -18.23 -12.93 -16.39
C TYR A 604 -18.49 -14.32 -16.96
N ARG A 605 -19.01 -15.22 -16.15
CA ARG A 605 -19.49 -16.52 -16.63
C ARG A 605 -20.82 -16.32 -17.37
N SER A 606 -20.93 -16.82 -18.59
CA SER A 606 -22.13 -16.62 -19.43
C SER A 606 -23.41 -17.21 -18.84
N LEU A 607 -23.29 -18.26 -18.01
CA LEU A 607 -24.42 -19.00 -17.44
C LEU A 607 -25.24 -18.18 -16.43
N ASP A 608 -24.56 -17.45 -15.56
CA ASP A 608 -25.16 -16.76 -14.41
C ASP A 608 -24.63 -15.34 -14.18
N LEU A 609 -23.70 -14.90 -15.04
CA LEU A 609 -23.01 -13.61 -14.94
C LEU A 609 -22.32 -13.39 -13.59
N ALA A 610 -21.87 -14.47 -12.95
CA ALA A 610 -20.97 -14.33 -11.82
C ALA A 610 -19.61 -13.79 -12.30
N PRO A 611 -19.03 -12.78 -11.62
CA PRO A 611 -17.70 -12.28 -11.97
C PRO A 611 -16.67 -13.39 -11.74
N LEU A 612 -15.80 -13.57 -12.72
CA LEU A 612 -14.87 -14.70 -12.76
C LEU A 612 -13.81 -14.63 -11.65
N SER A 613 -13.55 -13.44 -11.10
CA SER A 613 -12.73 -13.22 -9.92
C SER A 613 -13.21 -13.99 -8.69
N SER A 614 -14.49 -14.37 -8.64
CA SER A 614 -15.05 -15.15 -7.52
C SER A 614 -14.88 -16.67 -7.66
N VAL A 615 -14.46 -17.18 -8.83
CA VAL A 615 -14.55 -18.62 -9.17
C VAL A 615 -13.23 -19.23 -9.68
N THR A 616 -12.23 -18.44 -10.07
CA THR A 616 -10.98 -18.91 -10.72
C THR A 616 -9.90 -19.44 -9.76
N LYS A 617 -8.98 -20.30 -10.26
CA LYS A 617 -7.65 -20.51 -9.67
C LYS A 617 -6.92 -19.19 -9.77
N MET A 618 -6.77 -18.55 -8.63
CA MET A 618 -5.92 -17.38 -8.51
C MET A 618 -4.53 -17.80 -8.02
N LEU A 619 -3.51 -17.02 -8.37
CA LEU A 619 -2.09 -17.33 -8.13
C LEU A 619 -1.86 -17.78 -6.68
N LYS A 620 -1.23 -18.95 -6.49
CA LYS A 620 -1.02 -19.53 -5.16
C LYS A 620 -0.20 -18.55 -4.33
N MET A 621 -0.73 -18.17 -3.15
CA MET A 621 0.09 -17.46 -2.17
C MET A 621 1.26 -18.37 -1.79
N PRO A 622 2.50 -17.84 -1.68
CA PRO A 622 3.59 -18.60 -1.10
C PRO A 622 3.14 -19.18 0.24
N SER A 623 3.12 -20.51 0.36
CA SER A 623 2.86 -21.15 1.64
C SER A 623 4.06 -20.91 2.57
N GLU A 624 3.85 -21.05 3.88
CA GLU A 624 4.96 -20.92 4.83
C GLU A 624 6.16 -21.81 4.46
N PRO A 625 6.00 -23.08 4.04
CA PRO A 625 7.10 -23.86 3.48
C PRO A 625 7.75 -23.25 2.25
N ASP A 626 6.98 -22.68 1.30
CA ASP A 626 7.53 -22.02 0.10
C ASP A 626 8.39 -20.80 0.49
N ILE A 627 7.95 -20.04 1.50
CA ILE A 627 8.69 -18.88 2.04
C ILE A 627 9.99 -19.34 2.70
N ILE A 628 9.94 -20.39 3.52
CA ILE A 628 11.11 -20.97 4.18
C ILE A 628 12.09 -21.53 3.14
N GLU A 629 11.62 -22.24 2.12
CA GLU A 629 12.44 -22.75 1.03
C GLU A 629 13.17 -21.61 0.29
N ARG A 630 12.44 -20.54 -0.08
CA ARG A 630 13.05 -19.34 -0.70
C ARG A 630 14.01 -18.60 0.24
N PHE A 631 13.74 -18.64 1.54
CA PHE A 631 14.65 -18.10 2.54
C PHE A 631 15.93 -18.93 2.63
N THR A 632 15.83 -20.25 2.69
CA THR A 632 17.00 -21.13 2.82
C THR A 632 17.82 -21.29 1.54
N SER A 633 17.20 -21.21 0.36
CA SER A 633 17.84 -21.41 -0.96
C SER A 633 18.59 -20.19 -1.50
N PHE A 634 18.39 -19.02 -0.90
CA PHE A 634 19.08 -17.80 -1.33
C PHE A 634 20.59 -17.91 -1.08
N PRO A 635 21.43 -17.39 -1.99
CA PRO A 635 22.88 -17.44 -1.83
C PRO A 635 23.34 -16.64 -0.60
N GLY A 636 23.98 -17.34 0.35
CA GLY A 636 24.52 -16.77 1.58
C GLY A 636 23.66 -17.10 2.80
N LYS A 637 24.28 -17.72 3.81
CA LYS A 637 23.61 -17.99 5.08
C LYS A 637 23.21 -16.66 5.75
N PRO A 638 22.07 -16.60 6.47
CA PRO A 638 21.78 -15.49 7.36
C PRO A 638 22.94 -15.29 8.34
N SER A 639 23.41 -14.05 8.44
CA SER A 639 24.57 -13.70 9.25
C SER A 639 24.51 -12.22 9.64
N PRO A 640 25.41 -11.74 10.52
CA PRO A 640 25.50 -10.31 10.82
C PRO A 640 25.83 -9.44 9.60
N GLU A 641 26.52 -9.99 8.59
CA GLU A 641 26.79 -9.30 7.32
C GLU A 641 25.59 -9.36 6.37
N ASN A 642 24.84 -10.46 6.39
CA ASN A 642 23.66 -10.71 5.58
C ASN A 642 22.44 -10.84 6.49
N LYS A 643 22.00 -9.71 7.06
CA LYS A 643 20.98 -9.52 8.12
C LYS A 643 19.55 -9.94 7.74
N ARG A 644 19.42 -11.06 7.05
CA ARG A 644 18.18 -11.54 6.51
C ARG A 644 17.36 -12.20 7.61
N ALA A 645 16.11 -11.80 7.72
CA ALA A 645 15.16 -12.32 8.69
C ALA A 645 13.78 -12.48 8.06
N LEU A 646 12.95 -13.31 8.68
CA LEU A 646 11.53 -13.45 8.35
C LEU A 646 10.64 -12.60 9.28
N THR A 647 11.16 -12.15 10.42
CA THR A 647 10.45 -11.30 11.38
C THR A 647 11.22 -10.02 11.70
N CYS A 648 10.50 -8.97 12.12
CA CYS A 648 11.10 -7.72 12.58
C CYS A 648 12.03 -7.92 13.79
N VAL A 649 11.66 -8.82 14.71
CA VAL A 649 12.49 -9.19 15.87
C VAL A 649 13.77 -9.88 15.40
N GLY A 650 13.69 -10.84 14.46
CA GLY A 650 14.86 -11.49 13.88
C GLY A 650 15.82 -10.50 13.23
N ARG A 651 15.29 -9.55 12.44
CA ARG A 651 16.08 -8.45 11.84
C ARG A 651 16.82 -7.65 12.92
N ASP A 652 16.13 -7.30 13.99
CA ASP A 652 16.70 -6.49 15.08
C ASP A 652 17.77 -7.25 15.88
N VAL A 653 17.58 -8.55 16.13
CA VAL A 653 18.61 -9.40 16.75
C VAL A 653 19.84 -9.52 15.85
N TRP A 654 19.67 -9.66 14.53
CA TRP A 654 20.81 -9.62 13.60
C TRP A 654 21.55 -8.27 13.63
N ASN A 655 20.81 -7.16 13.71
CA ASN A 655 21.41 -5.83 13.86
C ASN A 655 22.22 -5.70 15.16
N ILE A 656 21.75 -6.28 16.26
CA ILE A 656 22.47 -6.36 17.55
C ILE A 656 23.75 -7.19 17.41
N LEU A 657 23.65 -8.39 16.81
CA LEU A 657 24.81 -9.27 16.57
C LEU A 657 25.86 -8.62 15.66
N ALA A 658 25.41 -7.87 14.66
CA ALA A 658 26.25 -7.10 13.74
C ALA A 658 26.87 -5.85 14.38
N LYS A 659 26.54 -5.55 15.63
CA LYS A 659 26.98 -4.32 16.32
C LYS A 659 26.64 -3.06 15.54
N SER A 660 25.49 -3.06 14.87
CA SER A 660 25.04 -1.95 14.03
C SER A 660 24.62 -0.77 14.89
N ASP A 661 25.15 0.40 14.57
CA ASP A 661 24.86 1.65 15.27
C ASP A 661 23.47 2.19 14.91
N ILE A 662 22.43 1.65 15.56
CA ILE A 662 21.02 1.98 15.26
C ILE A 662 20.40 2.71 16.43
N LEU A 663 20.04 3.99 16.24
CA LEU A 663 19.41 4.80 17.29
C LEU A 663 18.09 4.21 17.79
N ARG A 664 17.28 3.59 16.91
CA ARG A 664 16.05 2.91 17.30
C ARG A 664 16.29 1.82 18.35
N LEU A 665 17.31 0.97 18.16
CA LEU A 665 17.66 -0.08 19.13
C LEU A 665 18.29 0.48 20.40
N GLN A 666 19.04 1.58 20.30
CA GLN A 666 19.49 2.34 21.47
C GLN A 666 18.29 2.84 22.31
N SER A 667 17.19 3.23 21.65
CA SER A 667 15.97 3.72 22.31
C SER A 667 15.16 2.58 22.95
N LEU A 668 14.96 1.50 22.18
CA LEU A 668 14.12 0.37 22.60
C LEU A 668 14.78 -0.46 23.72
N CYS A 669 16.06 -0.83 23.56
CA CYS A 669 16.72 -1.83 24.40
C CYS A 669 18.10 -1.40 24.92
N CYS A 670 18.41 -0.10 24.90
CA CYS A 670 19.68 0.46 25.42
C CYS A 670 20.95 -0.14 24.79
N PHE A 671 20.85 -0.59 23.54
CA PHE A 671 21.92 -1.27 22.82
C PHE A 671 23.16 -0.38 22.57
N GLY A 672 24.38 -0.93 22.60
CA GLY A 672 25.59 -0.22 22.18
C GLY A 672 26.00 0.98 23.08
N ASN A 673 26.74 1.94 22.52
CA ASN A 673 27.28 3.09 23.26
C ASN A 673 26.29 4.28 23.41
N CYS A 674 24.99 4.05 23.19
CA CYS A 674 23.86 4.96 23.42
C CYS A 674 24.14 6.47 23.30
N ARG A 675 24.00 7.03 22.10
CA ARG A 675 24.17 8.48 21.84
C ARG A 675 22.89 9.31 21.94
N ILE A 676 21.76 8.66 22.24
CA ILE A 676 20.45 9.33 22.30
C ILE A 676 20.46 10.50 23.28
N GLU A 677 21.02 10.35 24.47
CA GLU A 677 21.00 11.43 25.47
C GLU A 677 21.81 12.64 24.98
N LEU A 678 22.94 12.41 24.29
CA LEU A 678 23.73 13.48 23.66
C LEU A 678 22.94 14.19 22.56
N ILE A 679 22.22 13.44 21.73
CA ILE A 679 21.39 14.01 20.66
C ILE A 679 20.25 14.84 21.26
N CYS A 680 19.51 14.27 22.21
CA CYS A 680 18.43 14.98 22.92
C CYS A 680 18.97 16.24 23.61
N HIS A 681 20.15 16.17 24.23
CA HIS A 681 20.80 17.32 24.83
C HIS A 681 21.13 18.40 23.80
N LYS A 682 21.75 18.07 22.67
CA LYS A 682 22.05 19.04 21.60
C LYS A 682 20.79 19.71 21.06
N ILE A 683 19.73 18.93 20.87
CA ILE A 683 18.42 19.45 20.48
C ILE A 683 17.92 20.45 21.54
N LEU A 684 17.84 20.03 22.80
CA LEU A 684 17.37 20.89 23.91
C LEU A 684 18.25 22.13 24.15
N ALA A 685 19.55 22.03 23.90
CA ALA A 685 20.49 23.14 24.01
C ALA A 685 20.24 24.19 22.92
N SER A 686 19.89 23.76 21.70
CA SER A 686 19.54 24.66 20.58
C SER A 686 18.20 25.37 20.76
N LEU A 687 17.34 24.88 21.66
CA LEU A 687 16.05 25.48 21.94
C LEU A 687 16.18 26.66 22.92
N GLU A 688 15.83 27.86 22.44
CA GLU A 688 15.63 29.07 23.24
C GLU A 688 14.22 29.04 23.87
N CYS A 689 14.06 28.29 24.97
CA CYS A 689 12.78 28.20 25.69
C CYS A 689 12.97 28.51 27.18
N ASP A 690 12.26 29.53 27.67
CA ASP A 690 12.34 30.02 29.06
C ASP A 690 11.21 29.50 29.98
N LEU A 691 10.49 28.44 29.57
CA LEU A 691 9.41 27.88 30.39
C LEU A 691 9.97 27.21 31.67
N PRO A 692 9.40 27.48 32.86
CA PRO A 692 9.88 26.88 34.13
C PRO A 692 9.87 25.34 34.16
N GLU A 693 8.94 24.71 33.44
CA GLU A 693 8.81 23.26 33.32
C GLU A 693 9.89 22.67 32.40
N PHE A 694 10.30 23.43 31.37
CA PHE A 694 11.40 23.09 30.47
C PHE A 694 12.76 23.15 31.18
N GLY A 695 12.89 23.98 32.22
CA GLY A 695 14.13 24.09 33.00
C GLY A 695 14.61 22.78 33.60
N MET A 696 13.71 21.93 34.11
CA MET A 696 14.09 20.63 34.68
C MET A 696 14.51 19.61 33.61
N GLN A 697 13.91 19.65 32.42
CA GLN A 697 14.30 18.78 31.31
C GLN A 697 15.65 19.18 30.73
N LYS A 698 15.88 20.49 30.57
CA LYS A 698 17.17 21.02 30.13
C LYS A 698 18.27 20.70 31.13
N LEU A 699 18.00 20.88 32.43
CA LEU A 699 18.91 20.46 33.50
C LEU A 699 19.19 18.94 33.46
N ALA A 700 18.14 18.11 33.34
CA ALA A 700 18.31 16.67 33.23
C ALA A 700 19.21 16.32 32.04
N SER A 701 19.02 16.98 30.89
CA SER A 701 19.83 16.71 29.69
C SER A 701 21.34 16.95 29.92
N TYR A 702 21.72 18.04 30.59
CA TYR A 702 23.13 18.29 30.95
C TYR A 702 23.68 17.19 31.86
N LEU A 703 22.93 16.83 32.92
CA LEU A 703 23.34 15.80 33.88
C LEU A 703 23.49 14.40 33.25
N PHE A 704 22.63 14.05 32.31
CA PHE A 704 22.67 12.75 31.64
C PHE A 704 23.72 12.66 30.53
N VAL A 705 24.24 13.79 30.05
CA VAL A 705 25.44 13.83 29.17
C VAL A 705 26.74 13.94 29.98
N GLY A 706 26.66 14.34 31.24
CA GLY A 706 27.83 14.48 32.13
C GLY A 706 28.42 15.89 32.15
N GLU A 707 27.73 16.86 31.56
CA GLU A 707 28.09 18.29 31.54
C GLU A 707 27.65 18.95 32.87
N TYR A 708 28.31 18.55 33.97
CA TYR A 708 27.92 18.94 35.33
C TYR A 708 28.18 20.43 35.61
N ASP A 709 29.22 20.99 35.01
CA ASP A 709 29.57 22.41 35.18
C ASP A 709 28.51 23.29 34.50
N GLU A 710 28.12 22.95 33.27
CA GLU A 710 27.05 23.59 32.53
C GLU A 710 25.69 23.43 33.21
N ALA A 711 25.43 22.26 33.81
CA ALA A 711 24.24 22.04 34.63
C ALA A 711 24.19 22.99 35.84
N ALA A 712 25.32 23.16 36.54
CA ALA A 712 25.44 24.08 37.67
C ALA A 712 25.26 25.54 37.23
N ASP A 713 25.92 25.92 36.13
CA ASP A 713 25.83 27.25 35.52
C ASP A 713 24.40 27.60 35.08
N TYR A 714 23.71 26.62 34.48
CA TYR A 714 22.31 26.76 34.07
C TYR A 714 21.41 27.03 35.28
N ILE A 715 21.55 26.24 36.35
CA ILE A 715 20.77 26.43 37.59
C ILE A 715 21.01 27.81 38.19
N LEU A 716 22.28 28.25 38.26
CA LEU A 716 22.67 29.55 38.81
C LEU A 716 22.09 30.74 38.00
N LYS A 717 21.90 30.56 36.69
CA LYS A 717 21.32 31.57 35.78
C LYS A 717 19.78 31.55 35.79
N THR A 718 19.14 30.41 36.04
CA THR A 718 17.68 30.27 36.01
C THR A 718 16.99 30.72 37.30
N ASN A 719 16.08 31.68 37.18
CA ASN A 719 15.31 32.24 38.30
C ASN A 719 13.91 31.57 38.40
N THR A 720 13.85 30.24 38.57
CA THR A 720 12.57 29.50 38.51
C THR A 720 12.01 29.14 39.89
N SER A 721 10.90 29.79 40.28
CA SER A 721 10.27 29.71 41.62
C SER A 721 9.60 28.37 41.99
N LYS A 722 9.19 27.52 41.02
CA LYS A 722 8.47 26.26 41.30
C LYS A 722 9.38 25.05 41.57
N ASN A 723 10.56 25.02 40.96
CA ASN A 723 11.55 23.93 41.11
C ASN A 723 12.82 24.37 41.85
N PHE A 724 12.85 25.62 42.33
CA PHE A 724 13.98 26.27 42.98
C PHE A 724 14.63 25.38 44.04
N LEU A 725 13.85 24.71 44.89
CA LEU A 725 14.39 23.94 46.01
C LEU A 725 15.14 22.69 45.56
N ILE A 726 14.69 22.04 44.49
CA ILE A 726 15.32 20.81 43.95
C ILE A 726 16.47 21.17 43.03
N ALA A 727 16.32 22.21 42.21
CA ALA A 727 17.42 22.78 41.44
C ALA A 727 18.52 23.28 42.37
N SER A 728 18.18 23.94 43.49
CA SER A 728 19.15 24.37 44.52
C SER A 728 19.76 23.21 45.28
N LEU A 729 19.02 22.12 45.53
CA LEU A 729 19.57 20.91 46.15
C LEU A 729 20.52 20.18 45.20
N ALA A 730 20.16 20.05 43.93
CA ALA A 730 21.00 19.49 42.88
C ALA A 730 22.23 20.37 42.68
N ALA A 731 22.08 21.70 42.58
CA ALA A 731 23.20 22.64 42.53
C ALA A 731 24.07 22.53 43.77
N ALA A 732 23.52 22.47 44.99
CA ALA A 732 24.33 22.27 46.19
C ALA A 732 25.12 20.96 46.13
N VAL A 733 24.51 19.87 45.64
CA VAL A 733 25.21 18.58 45.46
C VAL A 733 26.31 18.69 44.41
N LEU A 734 26.05 19.32 43.26
CA LEU A 734 27.02 19.50 42.17
C LEU A 734 28.18 20.44 42.57
N THR A 735 27.88 21.55 43.22
CA THR A 735 28.86 22.59 43.61
C THR A 735 29.71 22.15 44.81
N LEU A 736 29.18 21.33 45.72
CA LEU A 736 29.89 20.88 46.92
C LEU A 736 30.68 19.59 46.72
N PHE A 737 30.33 18.77 45.72
CA PHE A 737 30.81 17.38 45.64
C PHE A 737 31.30 16.93 44.25
N GLY A 738 31.49 17.85 43.29
CA GLY A 738 31.91 17.55 41.91
C GLY A 738 32.94 16.41 41.78
N ASP A 739 33.96 16.37 42.66
CA ASP A 739 34.97 15.29 42.74
C ASP A 739 35.10 14.61 44.12
N VAL A 740 34.26 14.93 45.10
CA VAL A 740 34.39 14.47 46.49
C VAL A 740 33.26 13.52 46.86
N LYS A 741 33.59 12.30 47.31
CA LYS A 741 32.59 11.35 47.83
C LYS A 741 31.72 12.01 48.90
N LEU A 742 30.40 12.01 48.68
CA LEU A 742 29.40 12.41 49.66
C LEU A 742 29.61 11.67 50.98
N SER A 743 29.45 12.37 52.11
CA SER A 743 29.46 11.71 53.43
C SER A 743 28.30 10.71 53.54
N ASP A 744 28.47 9.62 54.30
CA ASP A 744 27.43 8.59 54.45
C ASP A 744 26.09 9.15 54.93
N LYS A 745 26.12 10.16 55.81
CA LYS A 745 24.90 10.84 56.30
C LYS A 745 24.22 11.65 55.20
N SER A 746 25.00 12.37 54.38
CA SER A 746 24.48 13.14 53.24
C SER A 746 23.90 12.21 52.17
N ALA A 747 24.62 11.13 51.84
CA ALA A 747 24.19 10.12 50.89
C ALA A 747 22.88 9.45 51.33
N ALA A 748 22.76 9.05 52.60
CA ALA A 748 21.53 8.47 53.14
C ALA A 748 20.35 9.44 53.07
N ARG A 749 20.58 10.73 53.35
CA ARG A 749 19.52 11.76 53.29
C ARG A 749 19.05 12.01 51.87
N ILE A 750 19.96 12.10 50.89
CA ILE A 750 19.64 12.28 49.47
C ILE A 750 18.80 11.09 48.98
N LYS A 751 19.22 9.85 49.29
CA LYS A 751 18.46 8.64 48.95
C LYS A 751 17.05 8.66 49.54
N ALA A 752 16.91 8.97 50.83
CA ALA A 752 15.61 9.04 51.49
C ALA A 752 14.69 10.13 50.88
N CYS A 753 15.24 11.29 50.52
CA CYS A 753 14.50 12.34 49.84
C CYS A 753 14.03 11.88 48.45
N ALA A 754 14.90 11.23 47.68
CA ALA A 754 14.55 10.71 46.36
C ALA A 754 13.46 9.61 46.45
N THR A 755 13.56 8.67 47.40
CA THR A 755 12.52 7.65 47.63
C THR A 755 11.18 8.30 47.96
N SER A 756 11.14 9.28 48.85
CA SER A 756 9.91 10.02 49.18
C SER A 756 9.32 10.76 47.97
N MET A 757 10.15 11.24 47.05
CA MET A 757 9.70 11.85 45.79
C MET A 757 9.09 10.81 44.84
N LEU A 758 9.68 9.62 44.73
CA LEU A 758 9.11 8.51 43.96
C LEU A 758 7.74 8.10 44.50
N ASP A 759 7.61 7.98 45.83
CA ASP A 759 6.32 7.68 46.48
C ASP A 759 5.26 8.76 46.19
N SER A 760 5.70 10.00 45.99
CA SER A 760 4.85 11.15 45.63
C SER A 760 4.64 11.31 44.12
N GLN A 761 5.04 10.32 43.29
CA GLN A 761 4.97 10.34 41.83
C GLN A 761 5.78 11.46 41.14
N ARG A 762 6.77 12.01 41.83
CA ARG A 762 7.68 13.05 41.32
C ARG A 762 8.95 12.43 40.72
N PHE A 763 8.75 11.65 39.66
CA PHE A 763 9.77 10.75 39.12
C PHE A 763 10.96 11.47 38.49
N ILE A 764 10.71 12.57 37.76
CA ILE A 764 11.77 13.33 37.07
C ILE A 764 12.68 14.00 38.11
N GLU A 765 12.09 14.59 39.14
CA GLU A 765 12.86 15.25 40.20
C GLU A 765 13.68 14.26 41.03
N ALA A 766 13.11 13.10 41.34
CA ALA A 766 13.82 12.01 42.00
C ALA A 766 15.01 11.53 41.14
N ALA A 767 14.80 11.36 39.83
CA ALA A 767 15.84 10.96 38.88
C ALA A 767 16.98 11.99 38.82
N VAL A 768 16.66 13.28 38.68
CA VAL A 768 17.66 14.37 38.68
C VAL A 768 18.47 14.39 39.97
N LEU A 769 17.81 14.24 41.12
CA LEU A 769 18.47 14.26 42.42
C LEU A 769 19.41 13.05 42.62
N LEU A 770 18.97 11.85 42.24
CA LEU A 770 19.78 10.65 42.32
C LEU A 770 20.97 10.71 41.36
N ARG A 771 20.76 11.25 40.15
CA ARG A 771 21.79 11.46 39.14
C ARG A 771 22.85 12.46 39.62
N ALA A 772 22.43 13.59 40.17
CA ALA A 772 23.35 14.57 40.76
C ALA A 772 24.16 13.98 41.92
N GLY A 773 23.59 13.05 42.69
CA GLY A 773 24.27 12.35 43.78
C GLY A 773 25.13 11.15 43.37
N GLY A 774 25.18 10.77 42.09
CA GLY A 774 25.92 9.60 41.60
C GLY A 774 25.34 8.25 42.05
N PHE A 775 24.03 8.17 42.33
CA PHE A 775 23.35 6.95 42.79
C PHE A 775 22.65 6.21 41.64
N ASP A 776 23.33 6.04 40.51
CA ASP A 776 22.73 5.64 39.24
C ASP A 776 22.12 4.22 39.26
N GLU A 777 22.81 3.23 39.84
CA GLU A 777 22.30 1.85 39.96
C GLU A 777 21.05 1.78 40.85
N LEU A 778 21.05 2.51 41.96
CA LEU A 778 19.89 2.60 42.84
C LEU A 778 18.71 3.26 42.12
N ALA A 779 18.97 4.35 41.39
CA ALA A 779 17.96 5.05 40.62
C ALA A 779 17.32 4.14 39.57
N PHE A 780 18.14 3.39 38.84
CA PHE A 780 17.67 2.40 37.87
C PHE A 780 16.71 1.39 38.51
N ASN A 781 17.12 0.73 39.60
CA ASN A 781 16.29 -0.30 40.23
C ASN A 781 14.98 0.28 40.79
N LEU A 782 15.02 1.43 41.47
CA LEU A 782 13.82 2.06 42.04
C LEU A 782 12.82 2.53 40.97
N LEU A 783 13.31 3.09 39.86
CA LEU A 783 12.47 3.52 38.74
C LEU A 783 11.86 2.31 38.01
N LEU A 784 12.61 1.21 37.87
CA LEU A 784 12.12 -0.03 37.29
C LEU A 784 11.01 -0.64 38.16
N GLU A 785 11.21 -0.71 39.47
CA GLU A 785 10.18 -1.15 40.45
C GLU A 785 8.92 -0.28 40.40
N SER A 786 9.11 1.04 40.21
CA SER A 786 8.01 2.02 40.04
C SER A 786 7.37 2.02 38.65
N ARG A 787 7.76 1.09 37.76
CA ARG A 787 7.32 0.96 36.36
C ARG A 787 7.56 2.20 35.49
N GLN A 788 8.54 3.03 35.86
CA GLN A 788 8.96 4.21 35.08
C GLN A 788 10.07 3.82 34.10
N ILE A 789 9.73 2.95 33.14
CA ILE A 789 10.69 2.28 32.26
C ILE A 789 11.53 3.26 31.44
N GLU A 790 10.92 4.29 30.84
CA GLU A 790 11.64 5.25 30.00
C GLU A 790 12.67 6.08 30.80
N LEU A 791 12.37 6.40 32.07
CA LEU A 791 13.33 7.07 32.96
C LEU A 791 14.45 6.10 33.39
N ALA A 792 14.12 4.85 33.69
CA ALA A 792 15.13 3.82 34.00
C ALA A 792 16.10 3.60 32.83
N LYS A 793 15.59 3.57 31.58
CA LYS A 793 16.42 3.48 30.37
C LYS A 793 17.43 4.63 30.28
N LYS A 794 17.08 5.86 30.68
CA LYS A 794 18.04 6.99 30.66
C LYS A 794 19.31 6.68 31.46
N PHE A 795 19.18 6.12 32.67
CA PHE A 795 20.33 5.71 33.50
C PHE A 795 21.14 4.59 32.85
N CYS A 796 20.47 3.60 32.26
CA CYS A 796 21.13 2.50 31.57
C CYS A 796 21.92 2.97 30.34
N ARG A 797 21.40 3.95 29.60
CA ARG A 797 22.03 4.50 28.38
C ARG A 797 23.24 5.38 28.69
N SER A 798 23.16 6.21 29.73
CA SER A 798 24.13 7.27 30.03
C SER A 798 25.30 6.80 30.91
N MET A 799 25.06 5.91 31.87
CA MET A 799 26.01 5.72 32.98
C MET A 799 26.62 4.33 33.07
N LEU A 800 25.84 3.30 32.79
CA LEU A 800 26.30 1.92 32.98
C LEU A 800 27.20 1.53 31.80
N SER A 801 28.29 0.84 32.08
CA SER A 801 29.19 0.29 31.06
C SER A 801 29.57 -1.15 31.37
N GLY A 802 30.03 -1.89 30.36
CA GLY A 802 30.46 -3.28 30.53
C GLY A 802 29.40 -4.18 31.16
N VAL A 803 29.79 -4.91 32.20
CA VAL A 803 28.95 -5.94 32.84
C VAL A 803 27.74 -5.33 33.55
N GLU A 804 27.90 -4.19 34.23
CA GLU A 804 26.81 -3.52 34.95
C GLU A 804 25.68 -3.11 34.01
N LYS A 805 26.03 -2.62 32.81
CA LYS A 805 25.05 -2.30 31.76
C LYS A 805 24.31 -3.55 31.31
N SER A 806 25.05 -4.64 31.05
CA SER A 806 24.49 -5.92 30.66
C SER A 806 23.45 -6.42 31.67
N GLU A 807 23.76 -6.36 32.96
CA GLU A 807 22.84 -6.79 34.02
C GLU A 807 21.61 -5.90 34.14
N ALA A 808 21.75 -4.58 34.00
CA ALA A 808 20.63 -3.67 34.01
C ALA A 808 19.70 -3.88 32.79
N ILE A 809 20.27 -4.06 31.59
CA ILE A 809 19.49 -4.40 30.38
C ILE A 809 18.78 -5.74 30.57
N PHE A 810 19.42 -6.73 31.20
CA PHE A 810 18.77 -8.00 31.51
C PHE A 810 17.54 -7.80 32.42
N LYS A 811 17.68 -7.07 33.53
CA LYS A 811 16.57 -6.74 34.43
C LYS A 811 15.43 -6.00 33.72
N LEU A 812 15.78 -5.10 32.80
CA LEU A 812 14.81 -4.42 31.93
C LEU A 812 14.05 -5.43 31.04
N GLY A 813 14.76 -6.40 30.45
CA GLY A 813 14.17 -7.49 29.69
C GLY A 813 13.20 -8.35 30.51
N VAL A 814 13.55 -8.67 31.76
CA VAL A 814 12.66 -9.38 32.70
C VAL A 814 11.39 -8.58 32.97
N SER A 815 11.50 -7.26 33.18
CA SER A 815 10.33 -6.41 33.40
C SER A 815 9.37 -6.44 32.20
N TYR A 816 9.89 -6.40 30.97
CA TYR A 816 9.08 -6.53 29.77
C TYR A 816 8.47 -7.93 29.62
N TYR A 817 9.24 -8.97 29.92
CA TYR A 817 8.78 -10.35 29.90
C TYR A 817 7.58 -10.57 30.83
N VAL A 818 7.68 -10.09 32.08
CA VAL A 818 6.60 -10.17 33.07
C VAL A 818 5.38 -9.35 32.64
N ALA A 819 5.56 -8.27 31.88
CA ALA A 819 4.48 -7.48 31.31
C ALA A 819 3.82 -8.14 30.07
N GLY A 820 4.39 -9.23 29.53
CA GLY A 820 3.93 -9.87 28.30
C GLY A 820 4.44 -9.21 27.02
N GLU A 821 5.33 -8.23 27.11
CA GLU A 821 5.92 -7.52 25.97
C GLU A 821 7.14 -8.29 25.43
N LEU A 822 6.88 -9.44 24.81
CA LEU A 822 7.93 -10.39 24.40
C LEU A 822 8.93 -9.82 23.39
N GLU A 823 8.50 -8.93 22.48
CA GLU A 823 9.40 -8.29 21.50
C GLU A 823 10.44 -7.43 22.23
N SER A 824 10.00 -6.50 23.08
CA SER A 824 10.87 -5.65 23.91
C SER A 824 11.79 -6.47 24.81
N ALA A 825 11.28 -7.55 25.41
CA ALA A 825 12.07 -8.46 26.24
C ALA A 825 13.19 -9.14 25.44
N THR A 826 12.88 -9.66 24.25
CA THR A 826 13.83 -10.33 23.36
C THR A 826 14.98 -9.40 22.98
N LEU A 827 14.68 -8.15 22.61
CA LEU A 827 15.70 -7.17 22.23
C LEU A 827 16.60 -6.79 23.40
N CYS A 828 16.05 -6.69 24.61
CA CYS A 828 16.84 -6.48 25.83
C CYS A 828 17.77 -7.67 26.10
N PHE A 829 17.29 -8.92 26.04
CA PHE A 829 18.14 -10.10 26.25
C PHE A 829 19.26 -10.22 25.22
N ALA A 830 18.96 -9.96 23.94
CA ALA A 830 19.98 -9.88 22.89
C ALA A 830 21.00 -8.76 23.19
N SER A 831 20.54 -7.59 23.62
CA SER A 831 21.41 -6.44 23.94
C SER A 831 22.27 -6.66 25.18
N SER A 832 21.81 -7.45 26.14
CA SER A 832 22.60 -7.87 27.30
C SER A 832 23.56 -9.03 27.00
N GLY A 833 23.56 -9.57 25.78
CA GLY A 833 24.36 -10.73 25.39
C GLY A 833 23.88 -12.06 25.97
N GLU A 834 22.71 -12.10 26.62
CA GLU A 834 22.14 -13.32 27.21
C GLU A 834 21.21 -13.98 26.18
N PHE A 835 21.81 -14.72 25.25
CA PHE A 835 21.07 -15.27 24.11
C PHE A 835 20.18 -16.47 24.44
N HIS A 836 20.39 -17.14 25.57
CA HIS A 836 19.54 -18.25 25.99
C HIS A 836 18.07 -17.82 26.21
N PRO A 837 17.76 -16.85 27.08
CA PRO A 837 16.40 -16.32 27.21
C PRO A 837 15.92 -15.57 25.96
N CYS A 838 16.82 -14.96 25.17
CA CYS A 838 16.48 -14.37 23.87
C CYS A 838 15.87 -15.40 22.90
N LEU A 839 16.52 -16.56 22.73
CA LEU A 839 16.02 -17.62 21.85
C LEU A 839 14.70 -18.20 22.37
N PHE A 840 14.56 -18.32 23.70
CA PHE A 840 13.31 -18.78 24.31
C PHE A 840 12.14 -17.85 24.01
N THR A 841 12.31 -16.53 24.20
CA THR A 841 11.24 -15.57 23.88
C THR A 841 10.91 -15.51 22.39
N MET A 842 11.91 -15.65 21.50
CA MET A 842 11.67 -15.77 20.05
C MET A 842 10.77 -16.96 19.72
N ILE A 843 11.00 -18.13 20.34
CA ILE A 843 10.17 -19.32 20.15
C ILE A 843 8.76 -19.12 20.72
N CYS A 844 8.61 -18.43 21.86
CA CYS A 844 7.31 -18.09 22.42
C CYS A 844 6.48 -17.19 21.48
N MET A 845 7.14 -16.34 20.68
CA MET A 845 6.50 -15.52 19.65
C MET A 845 6.27 -16.25 18.31
N GLY A 846 6.74 -17.49 18.17
CA GLY A 846 6.64 -18.26 16.92
C GLY A 846 7.71 -17.92 15.87
N ALA A 847 8.75 -17.15 16.21
CA ALA A 847 9.86 -16.81 15.31
C ALA A 847 10.88 -17.96 15.15
N ASN A 848 10.38 -19.16 14.83
CA ASN A 848 11.15 -20.41 14.89
C ASN A 848 12.32 -20.45 13.90
N VAL A 849 12.11 -19.98 12.68
CA VAL A 849 13.13 -19.99 11.61
C VAL A 849 14.26 -19.03 11.92
N ASP A 850 13.93 -17.80 12.35
CA ASP A 850 14.94 -16.82 12.76
C ASP A 850 15.72 -17.34 13.98
N ALA A 851 15.03 -17.90 14.98
CA ALA A 851 15.67 -18.50 16.16
C ALA A 851 16.64 -19.63 15.80
N TYR A 852 16.30 -20.49 14.83
CA TYR A 852 17.18 -21.56 14.34
C TYR A 852 18.49 -21.02 13.75
N TYR A 853 18.42 -20.06 12.82
CA TYR A 853 19.61 -19.51 12.18
C TYR A 853 20.47 -18.68 13.13
N ILE A 854 19.83 -17.94 14.05
CA ILE A 854 20.54 -17.22 15.10
C ILE A 854 21.23 -18.20 16.05
N MET A 855 20.54 -19.28 16.49
CA MET A 855 21.14 -20.33 17.33
C MET A 855 22.36 -20.97 16.66
N GLN A 856 22.26 -21.34 15.38
CA GLN A 856 23.39 -21.89 14.63
C GLN A 856 24.60 -20.95 14.61
N TYR A 857 24.37 -19.67 14.29
CA TYR A 857 25.43 -18.67 14.29
C TYR A 857 26.07 -18.52 15.67
N LEU A 858 25.26 -18.49 16.73
CA LEU A 858 25.75 -18.35 18.10
C LEU A 858 26.55 -19.58 18.56
N ASP A 859 26.14 -20.79 18.18
CA ASP A 859 26.89 -22.03 18.48
C ASP A 859 28.22 -22.08 17.70
N GLU A 860 28.20 -21.76 16.39
CA GLU A 860 29.40 -21.69 15.54
C GLU A 860 30.44 -20.70 16.10
N ASN A 861 29.98 -19.59 16.69
CA ASN A 861 30.84 -18.55 17.25
C ASN A 861 31.05 -18.65 18.77
N LYS A 862 30.57 -19.72 19.42
CA LYS A 862 30.69 -19.94 20.89
C LYS A 862 30.12 -18.79 21.74
N MET A 863 29.04 -18.17 21.28
CA MET A 863 28.34 -17.09 21.97
C MET A 863 27.11 -17.57 22.75
N LEU A 864 26.65 -18.80 22.53
CA LEU A 864 25.53 -19.38 23.24
C LEU A 864 25.99 -20.16 24.49
N SER A 865 25.56 -19.72 25.66
CA SER A 865 25.80 -20.39 26.94
C SER A 865 24.52 -20.50 27.76
N GLU A 866 24.47 -21.46 28.68
CA GLU A 866 23.39 -21.57 29.65
C GLU A 866 23.26 -20.26 30.43
N MET A 867 22.01 -19.88 30.76
CA MET A 867 21.73 -18.65 31.50
C MET A 867 22.45 -18.68 32.86
N GLN A 868 22.95 -17.54 33.32
CA GLN A 868 23.67 -17.49 34.59
C GLN A 868 22.75 -17.85 35.77
N GLN A 869 23.27 -18.61 36.76
CA GLN A 869 22.50 -19.07 37.93
C GLN A 869 21.74 -17.94 38.65
N LYS A 870 22.35 -16.75 38.76
CA LYS A 870 21.74 -15.59 39.40
C LYS A 870 20.44 -15.14 38.71
N PHE A 871 20.31 -15.34 37.40
CA PHE A 871 19.17 -14.91 36.61
C PHE A 871 17.99 -15.89 36.62
N TYR A 872 18.20 -17.18 36.94
CA TYR A 872 17.09 -18.13 37.09
C TYR A 872 16.11 -17.75 38.20
N SER A 873 16.56 -16.99 39.20
CA SER A 873 15.67 -16.46 40.23
C SER A 873 14.62 -15.49 39.67
N LEU A 874 14.94 -14.83 38.55
CA LEU A 874 14.11 -13.83 37.88
C LEU A 874 13.26 -14.42 36.75
N MET A 875 13.70 -15.52 36.14
CA MET A 875 12.99 -16.24 35.07
C MET A 875 13.08 -17.76 35.28
N GLN A 876 12.09 -18.32 35.97
CA GLN A 876 12.08 -19.74 36.38
C GLN A 876 11.55 -20.69 35.30
N ASP A 877 10.91 -20.14 34.28
CA ASP A 877 10.20 -20.84 33.21
C ASP A 877 11.06 -21.06 31.95
N VAL A 878 12.25 -20.47 31.89
CA VAL A 878 13.22 -20.72 30.81
C VAL A 878 13.72 -22.16 30.95
N PRO A 879 13.55 -23.01 29.91
CA PRO A 879 14.05 -24.39 29.93
C PRO A 879 15.58 -24.42 29.97
N LYS A 880 16.18 -25.60 30.20
CA LYS A 880 17.64 -25.75 30.05
C LYS A 880 18.04 -25.54 28.58
N LEU A 881 19.26 -25.09 28.33
CA LEU A 881 19.72 -24.77 26.99
C LEU A 881 19.63 -25.97 26.04
N ASP A 882 19.98 -27.17 26.49
CA ASP A 882 19.89 -28.38 25.66
C ASP A 882 18.43 -28.74 25.31
N ASP A 883 17.49 -28.52 26.23
CA ASP A 883 16.06 -28.70 25.98
C ASP A 883 15.54 -27.64 25.00
N LEU A 884 16.01 -26.40 25.13
CA LEU A 884 15.67 -25.32 24.21
C LEU A 884 16.21 -25.59 22.79
N ARG A 885 17.47 -26.02 22.67
CA ARG A 885 18.07 -26.41 21.38
C ARG A 885 17.23 -27.47 20.69
N LYS A 886 16.84 -28.51 21.43
CA LYS A 886 15.97 -29.56 20.91
C LYS A 886 14.61 -29.00 20.47
N SER A 887 13.98 -28.14 21.28
CA SER A 887 12.72 -27.48 20.95
C SER A 887 12.80 -26.64 19.67
N ILE A 888 13.89 -25.90 19.46
CA ILE A 888 14.14 -25.11 18.24
C ILE A 888 14.28 -26.04 17.03
N LEU A 889 15.06 -27.11 17.15
CA LEU A 889 15.24 -28.11 16.09
C LEU A 889 13.94 -28.82 15.73
N ASP A 890 13.14 -29.22 16.72
CA ASP A 890 11.88 -29.92 16.52
C ASP A 890 10.82 -29.00 15.87
N LYS A 891 10.85 -27.70 16.15
CA LYS A 891 9.96 -26.69 15.55
C LYS A 891 10.44 -26.18 14.19
N PHE A 892 11.73 -26.37 13.87
CA PHE A 892 12.25 -26.03 12.55
C PHE A 892 11.97 -27.17 11.57
N VAL A 893 11.13 -26.92 10.58
CA VAL A 893 10.87 -27.87 9.49
C VAL A 893 11.80 -27.53 8.33
N PRO A 894 12.88 -28.29 8.08
CA PRO A 894 13.72 -28.06 6.92
C PRO A 894 12.88 -28.27 5.63
N PRO A 895 13.12 -27.47 4.58
CA PRO A 895 12.51 -27.73 3.28
C PRO A 895 12.94 -29.11 2.77
N LYS A 896 12.02 -29.84 2.14
CA LYS A 896 12.23 -31.20 1.62
C LYS A 896 13.04 -31.22 0.35
#